data_AF-A0AB39X3Y1-F1
#
_entry.id   AF-A0AB39X3Y1-F1
#
_cell.length_a   1.000
_cell.length_b   1.000
_cell.length_c   1.000
_cell.angle_alpha   90.00
_cell.angle_beta   90.00
_cell.angle_gamma   90.00
#
_symmetry.space_group_name_H-M   'P 1'
#
loop_
_entity.id
_entity.type
_entity.pdbx_description
1 polymer ?
#
loop_
_entity_poly.entity_id
_entity_poly.type
_entity_poly.pdbx_seq_one_letter_code
_entity_poly.pdbx_strand_id
1 'polypeptide(L)'
;MHKGCFYCFCLSLLGIHASYVQAAAEQPLHTIRFVGSENYPPLQWQHPEQGAQGFIVDLEQALVANTGILVEQHLMQWEDALAAVQQGDADVVALIPSAARASTFDFSEPFYYVAHAIFSGASTGAETASYGSFAQLEGKRVAVAAGAYAEQQLRDTNYSFTLVRAEDELHCLQLVVKQRADACVEVTTTSKHLIANHQLPVQQTSPPFWPLAYSFGVKKGNQQMLTFINQQLGVLQIDGRYREIYQRWQPQLEWQPRTFTDNLKAVAWLLGALLLLAGAGWAWSYSLKSQVRFKTLRIQKELNARRKLNLKLQYHAEHDIVTGLYNRLAFSKKVQQRLHQESPAAFAVVVIKIANLESITTVFSYPVANDLLIEFSERLRKQGFIFAAHFGVGLFAAVAEAELTNERLVELAMQPLQFKSLDFEPVLAFGITRYPSNFTQSLAAQMLVKPPTADELLRQALTAVSIARKAGHTWLEYQPEIEPNADDLRLLKEFHEHGMRDFYLVYQPKLDLSSEQITGVEVLLRWNHPTLGLIAPTKFIPLFEESGLIKQVTRWVIRQTVASMQRHQLCQRGLHVSVNVSTRDLTEAGFVSFVKQAVQDIDAHCLQFEITETGLIDDSERALEVLTQLSELGIKCAVDDFGTGNSSISYLSKFPVAELKLDRSYVFDINNNDRNLKIVKSSIDLAHALGLKVTAEGVEDFAAITLLKQLGCEKAQGYVIARPLAEHDFIALVNSPFQWSASS
;
A
#
# COMPACT_ATOMS: atom_id res chain seq x y z
N MET A 1 11.29 -50.22 -26.20
CA MET A 1 11.24 -50.28 -27.67
C MET A 1 12.45 -49.55 -28.23
N HIS A 2 13.25 -50.25 -29.07
CA HIS A 2 14.37 -49.84 -29.94
C HIS A 2 15.57 -49.05 -29.35
N LYS A 3 16.76 -49.68 -29.17
CA LYS A 3 17.90 -49.98 -30.11
C LYS A 3 18.78 -48.73 -30.37
N GLY A 4 20.13 -48.73 -30.28
CA GLY A 4 21.21 -49.72 -30.06
C GLY A 4 22.47 -49.01 -29.48
N CYS A 5 23.53 -49.60 -28.93
CA CYS A 5 24.34 -50.82 -29.14
C CYS A 5 25.57 -50.62 -30.07
N PHE A 6 26.72 -51.17 -29.62
CA PHE A 6 28.09 -51.32 -30.20
C PHE A 6 29.13 -50.20 -29.98
N TYR A 7 30.40 -50.42 -29.60
CA TYR A 7 31.30 -51.60 -29.67
C TYR A 7 32.31 -51.65 -28.48
N CYS A 8 32.76 -52.86 -28.14
CA CYS A 8 33.89 -53.18 -27.27
C CYS A 8 34.75 -54.25 -28.00
N PHE A 9 36.08 -54.19 -28.00
CA PHE A 9 36.96 -55.35 -28.25
C PHE A 9 38.40 -55.16 -27.76
N CYS A 10 39.03 -56.28 -27.37
CA CYS A 10 40.25 -56.43 -26.56
C CYS A 10 41.51 -56.91 -27.33
N LEU A 11 42.68 -56.75 -26.67
CA LEU A 11 43.83 -57.68 -26.48
C LEU A 11 44.92 -57.97 -27.57
N SER A 12 46.17 -57.61 -27.20
CA SER A 12 47.48 -58.34 -27.15
C SER A 12 48.12 -59.10 -28.34
N LEU A 13 49.44 -58.91 -28.56
CA LEU A 13 50.52 -59.88 -28.93
C LEU A 13 51.88 -59.10 -29.08
N LEU A 14 52.96 -59.31 -28.29
CA LEU A 14 54.05 -60.33 -28.28
C LEU A 14 55.15 -60.18 -29.38
N GLY A 15 56.44 -60.29 -28.99
CA GLY A 15 57.61 -60.55 -29.89
C GLY A 15 58.91 -59.78 -29.55
N ILE A 16 59.79 -60.26 -28.66
CA ILE A 16 61.02 -61.06 -28.89
C ILE A 16 62.23 -60.28 -29.50
N HIS A 17 63.33 -60.14 -28.74
CA HIS A 17 64.62 -60.80 -29.06
C HIS A 17 65.70 -60.57 -27.97
N ALA A 18 66.28 -61.69 -27.54
CA ALA A 18 67.46 -61.81 -26.68
C ALA A 18 68.75 -61.83 -27.53
N SER A 19 69.90 -61.47 -26.95
CA SER A 19 71.23 -62.00 -27.35
C SER A 19 72.24 -61.87 -26.20
N TYR A 20 72.95 -62.99 -25.99
CA TYR A 20 73.94 -63.35 -24.97
C TYR A 20 75.34 -62.75 -25.21
N VAL A 21 76.13 -62.50 -24.15
CA VAL A 21 77.58 -62.82 -23.97
C VAL A 21 77.87 -62.76 -22.45
N GLN A 22 77.97 -63.89 -21.72
CA GLN A 22 79.14 -64.74 -21.40
C GLN A 22 80.29 -64.06 -20.62
N ALA A 23 80.42 -64.48 -19.36
CA ALA A 23 81.37 -64.03 -18.35
C ALA A 23 82.78 -64.63 -18.52
N ALA A 24 83.80 -63.88 -18.09
CA ALA A 24 85.17 -64.32 -17.87
C ALA A 24 85.62 -63.97 -16.43
N ALA A 25 86.44 -64.85 -15.86
CA ALA A 25 86.68 -65.05 -14.42
C ALA A 25 87.59 -64.00 -13.73
N GLU A 26 87.34 -63.86 -12.42
CA GLU A 26 87.91 -62.91 -11.45
C GLU A 26 89.42 -63.09 -11.17
N GLN A 27 90.15 -61.98 -11.25
CA GLN A 27 91.43 -61.75 -10.56
C GLN A 27 91.14 -61.13 -9.17
N PRO A 28 92.03 -61.24 -8.15
CA PRO A 28 91.77 -60.64 -6.84
C PRO A 28 91.57 -59.14 -7.02
N LEU A 29 90.37 -58.64 -6.68
CA LEU A 29 90.06 -57.22 -6.80
C LEU A 29 91.07 -56.45 -5.94
N HIS A 30 91.94 -55.66 -6.57
CA HIS A 30 92.69 -54.63 -5.86
C HIS A 30 91.67 -53.72 -5.18
N THR A 31 91.79 -53.52 -3.87
CA THR A 31 90.96 -52.56 -3.14
C THR A 31 91.71 -51.24 -3.05
N ILE A 32 91.08 -50.13 -3.42
CA ILE A 32 91.60 -48.79 -3.18
C ILE A 32 90.90 -48.21 -1.95
N ARG A 33 91.70 -47.76 -0.98
CA ARG A 33 91.22 -47.14 0.26
C ARG A 33 91.23 -45.62 0.13
N PHE A 34 90.04 -45.05 0.04
CA PHE A 34 89.81 -43.61 0.08
C PHE A 34 89.56 -43.17 1.53
N VAL A 35 90.22 -42.08 1.93
CA VAL A 35 90.03 -41.46 3.25
C VAL A 35 89.70 -39.98 3.13
N GLY A 36 88.96 -39.48 4.11
CA GLY A 36 88.52 -38.09 4.13
C GLY A 36 87.94 -37.67 5.47
N SER A 37 87.64 -36.38 5.62
CA SER A 37 86.95 -35.84 6.80
C SER A 37 85.55 -36.45 6.96
N GLU A 38 85.21 -36.90 8.17
CA GLU A 38 83.88 -37.42 8.52
C GLU A 38 82.78 -36.38 8.63
N ASN A 39 83.09 -35.08 8.59
CA ASN A 39 82.12 -34.01 8.85
C ASN A 39 82.24 -32.83 7.86
N TYR A 40 82.24 -33.12 6.55
CA TYR A 40 82.46 -32.14 5.48
C TYR A 40 81.32 -32.04 4.44
N PRO A 41 80.04 -31.92 4.84
CA PRO A 41 78.91 -31.95 3.91
C PRO A 41 78.78 -30.64 3.11
N PRO A 42 78.33 -30.62 1.85
CA PRO A 42 77.84 -31.76 1.07
C PRO A 42 78.95 -32.49 0.30
N LEU A 43 80.23 -32.17 0.56
CA LEU A 43 81.36 -32.76 -0.16
C LEU A 43 81.60 -34.21 0.29
N GLN A 44 81.67 -34.47 1.60
CA GLN A 44 81.71 -35.83 2.17
C GLN A 44 81.38 -35.79 3.67
N TRP A 45 80.61 -36.72 4.20
CA TRP A 45 80.37 -36.86 5.64
C TRP A 45 79.89 -38.29 5.97
N GLN A 46 80.03 -38.67 7.24
CA GLN A 46 79.53 -39.95 7.72
C GLN A 46 78.06 -39.84 8.14
N HIS A 47 77.16 -40.51 7.43
CA HIS A 47 75.75 -40.62 7.80
C HIS A 47 75.52 -41.82 8.75
N PRO A 48 74.84 -41.65 9.91
CA PRO A 48 74.68 -42.70 10.91
C PRO A 48 74.07 -44.02 10.40
N GLU A 49 73.15 -43.94 9.43
CA GLU A 49 72.44 -45.11 8.89
C GLU A 49 72.87 -45.49 7.46
N GLN A 50 73.50 -44.57 6.72
CA GLN A 50 73.72 -44.73 5.26
C GLN A 50 75.21 -44.81 4.90
N GLY A 51 76.11 -44.78 5.89
CA GLY A 51 77.55 -44.81 5.68
C GLY A 51 78.10 -43.49 5.17
N ALA A 52 79.26 -43.52 4.52
CA ALA A 52 79.85 -42.35 3.88
C ALA A 52 78.93 -41.82 2.76
N GLN A 53 78.71 -40.50 2.72
CA GLN A 53 77.91 -39.83 1.69
C GLN A 53 78.54 -38.52 1.25
N GLY A 54 78.23 -38.07 0.05
CA GLY A 54 78.61 -36.75 -0.45
C GLY A 54 79.07 -36.76 -1.90
N PHE A 55 79.30 -35.56 -2.44
CA PHE A 55 79.76 -35.39 -3.81
C PHE A 55 81.08 -36.12 -4.10
N ILE A 56 82.05 -36.07 -3.17
CA ILE A 56 83.34 -36.76 -3.31
C ILE A 56 83.14 -38.27 -3.19
N VAL A 57 82.28 -38.73 -2.27
CA VAL A 57 81.97 -40.15 -2.08
C VAL A 57 81.38 -40.77 -3.35
N ASP A 58 80.41 -40.09 -3.99
CA ASP A 58 79.84 -40.51 -5.27
C ASP A 58 80.91 -40.50 -6.38
N LEU A 59 81.82 -39.51 -6.36
CA LEU A 59 82.90 -39.41 -7.33
C LEU A 59 83.92 -40.55 -7.19
N GLU A 60 84.33 -40.88 -5.97
CA GLU A 60 85.25 -41.98 -5.66
C GLU A 60 84.68 -43.34 -6.07
N GLN A 61 83.40 -43.59 -5.79
CA GLN A 61 82.71 -44.79 -6.28
C GLN A 61 82.69 -44.84 -7.82
N ALA A 62 82.46 -43.68 -8.47
CA ALA A 62 82.45 -43.59 -9.92
C ALA A 62 83.82 -43.82 -10.57
N LEU A 63 84.92 -43.47 -9.89
CA LEU A 63 86.30 -43.68 -10.35
C LEU A 63 86.62 -45.17 -10.53
N VAL A 64 86.01 -46.06 -9.76
CA VAL A 64 86.28 -47.51 -9.82
C VAL A 64 85.16 -48.35 -10.41
N ALA A 65 83.96 -47.77 -10.62
CA ALA A 65 82.75 -48.51 -10.99
C ALA A 65 82.90 -49.40 -12.25
N ASN A 66 83.85 -49.09 -13.13
CA ASN A 66 84.10 -49.80 -14.39
C ASN A 66 85.50 -50.43 -14.49
N THR A 67 86.26 -50.49 -13.39
CA THR A 67 87.65 -51.00 -13.40
C THR A 67 87.79 -52.39 -12.78
N GLY A 68 86.73 -52.90 -12.13
CA GLY A 68 86.79 -54.16 -11.38
C GLY A 68 87.67 -54.08 -10.12
N ILE A 69 87.83 -52.87 -9.57
CA ILE A 69 88.56 -52.56 -8.32
C ILE A 69 87.51 -52.31 -7.22
N LEU A 70 87.72 -52.86 -6.03
CA LEU A 70 86.84 -52.56 -4.89
C LEU A 70 87.21 -51.22 -4.28
N VAL A 71 86.22 -50.47 -3.80
CA VAL A 71 86.43 -49.23 -3.05
C VAL A 71 86.02 -49.39 -1.61
N GLU A 72 86.95 -49.02 -0.73
CA GLU A 72 86.71 -48.83 0.68
C GLU A 72 86.82 -47.34 1.01
N GLN A 73 85.77 -46.80 1.61
CA GLN A 73 85.70 -45.41 2.05
C GLN A 73 85.72 -45.36 3.56
N HIS A 74 86.78 -44.79 4.11
CA HIS A 74 86.96 -44.63 5.55
C HIS A 74 87.01 -43.13 5.88
N LEU A 75 85.87 -42.59 6.33
CA LEU A 75 85.82 -41.22 6.82
C LEU A 75 86.23 -41.18 8.29
N MET A 76 87.11 -40.24 8.64
CA MET A 76 87.72 -40.11 9.97
C MET A 76 88.05 -38.64 10.26
N GLN A 77 88.65 -38.35 11.42
CA GLN A 77 89.16 -37.02 11.74
C GLN A 77 90.22 -36.59 10.71
N TRP A 78 90.22 -35.29 10.37
CA TRP A 78 90.99 -34.79 9.23
C TRP A 78 92.51 -35.04 9.32
N GLU A 79 93.11 -34.84 10.49
CA GLU A 79 94.55 -35.11 10.71
C GLU A 79 94.89 -36.60 10.54
N ASP A 80 93.99 -37.49 10.97
CA ASP A 80 94.15 -38.94 10.84
C ASP A 80 94.05 -39.39 9.37
N ALA A 81 93.14 -38.79 8.60
CA ALA A 81 93.02 -39.07 7.16
C ALA A 81 94.31 -38.71 6.40
N LEU A 82 94.93 -37.57 6.73
CA LEU A 82 96.23 -37.19 6.15
C LEU A 82 97.35 -38.14 6.58
N ALA A 83 97.37 -38.53 7.86
CA ALA A 83 98.37 -39.42 8.42
C ALA A 83 98.28 -40.83 7.82
N ALA A 84 97.08 -41.37 7.60
CA ALA A 84 96.85 -42.69 7.03
C ALA A 84 97.48 -42.85 5.65
N VAL A 85 97.33 -41.86 4.76
CA VAL A 85 97.96 -41.91 3.42
C VAL A 85 99.47 -41.74 3.49
N GLN A 86 99.98 -40.90 4.41
CA GLN A 86 101.42 -40.74 4.61
C GLN A 86 102.09 -42.02 5.13
N GLN A 87 101.44 -42.70 6.08
CA GLN A 87 101.91 -43.96 6.66
C GLN A 87 101.75 -45.13 5.68
N GLY A 88 100.81 -45.03 4.73
CA GLY A 88 100.52 -46.05 3.73
C GLY A 88 99.37 -46.99 4.13
N ASP A 89 98.60 -46.63 5.14
CA ASP A 89 97.40 -47.34 5.59
C ASP A 89 96.20 -47.09 4.65
N ALA A 90 96.22 -45.96 3.93
CA ALA A 90 95.27 -45.59 2.89
C ALA A 90 95.97 -45.13 1.60
N ASP A 91 95.24 -45.16 0.49
CA ASP A 91 95.80 -44.93 -0.85
C ASP A 91 95.60 -43.50 -1.36
N VAL A 92 94.42 -42.93 -1.10
CA VAL A 92 93.98 -41.66 -1.68
C VAL A 92 93.23 -40.83 -0.65
N VAL A 93 93.49 -39.52 -0.62
CA VAL A 93 92.75 -38.53 0.18
C VAL A 93 92.32 -37.37 -0.70
N ALA A 94 91.09 -36.87 -0.55
CA ALA A 94 90.66 -35.65 -1.24
C ALA A 94 91.08 -34.42 -0.43
N LEU A 95 91.84 -33.49 -1.03
CA LEU A 95 92.35 -32.31 -0.33
C LEU A 95 92.66 -31.12 -1.24
N ILE A 96 92.85 -29.97 -0.60
CA ILE A 96 93.42 -28.78 -1.22
C ILE A 96 94.94 -28.95 -1.37
N PRO A 97 95.51 -28.86 -2.60
CA PRO A 97 96.95 -28.84 -2.82
C PRO A 97 97.61 -27.60 -2.19
N SER A 98 98.80 -27.77 -1.61
CA SER A 98 99.61 -26.66 -1.10
C SER A 98 101.11 -26.95 -1.22
N ALA A 99 101.94 -25.90 -1.21
CA ALA A 99 103.40 -26.05 -1.28
C ALA A 99 103.95 -26.91 -0.13
N ALA A 100 103.39 -26.79 1.09
CA ALA A 100 103.80 -27.64 2.21
C ALA A 100 103.43 -29.11 1.99
N ARG A 101 102.24 -29.38 1.45
CA ARG A 101 101.77 -30.76 1.22
C ARG A 101 102.41 -31.41 0.01
N ALA A 102 102.94 -30.65 -0.95
CA ALA A 102 103.74 -31.19 -2.07
C ALA A 102 105.06 -31.88 -1.62
N SER A 103 105.46 -31.70 -0.35
CA SER A 103 106.57 -32.46 0.23
C SER A 103 106.21 -33.92 0.54
N THR A 104 104.92 -34.22 0.76
CA THR A 104 104.41 -35.52 1.24
C THR A 104 103.37 -36.17 0.32
N PHE A 105 102.74 -35.41 -0.58
CA PHE A 105 101.73 -35.89 -1.54
C PHE A 105 102.06 -35.49 -2.98
N ASP A 106 101.64 -36.33 -3.94
CA ASP A 106 101.45 -35.96 -5.33
C ASP A 106 99.94 -35.78 -5.61
N PHE A 107 99.55 -34.80 -6.43
CA PHE A 107 98.14 -34.39 -6.61
C PHE A 107 97.62 -34.69 -8.02
N SER A 108 96.37 -35.16 -8.10
CA SER A 108 95.63 -35.30 -9.35
C SER A 108 95.27 -33.95 -9.96
N GLU A 109 94.81 -33.99 -11.21
CA GLU A 109 94.05 -32.89 -11.81
C GLU A 109 92.86 -32.52 -10.90
N PRO A 110 92.50 -31.22 -10.82
CA PRO A 110 91.43 -30.76 -9.95
C PRO A 110 90.08 -31.25 -10.45
N PHE A 111 89.26 -31.74 -9.51
CA PHE A 111 87.90 -32.20 -9.82
C PHE A 111 86.83 -31.24 -9.29
N TYR A 112 87.16 -30.32 -8.39
CA TYR A 112 86.23 -29.30 -7.88
C TYR A 112 87.00 -28.08 -7.38
N TYR A 113 86.31 -26.97 -7.12
CA TYR A 113 86.89 -25.77 -6.53
C TYR A 113 86.12 -25.37 -5.28
N VAL A 114 86.85 -25.09 -4.21
CA VAL A 114 86.30 -24.60 -2.94
C VAL A 114 86.80 -23.20 -2.65
N ALA A 115 86.01 -22.43 -1.89
CA ALA A 115 86.41 -21.12 -1.40
C ALA A 115 86.13 -21.03 0.09
N HIS A 116 86.96 -20.31 0.82
CA HIS A 116 86.78 -20.03 2.25
C HIS A 116 86.03 -18.72 2.44
N ALA A 117 85.42 -18.52 3.61
CA ALA A 117 84.94 -17.22 4.06
C ALA A 117 85.10 -17.08 5.57
N ILE A 118 84.91 -15.86 6.07
CA ILE A 118 84.80 -15.58 7.48
C ILE A 118 83.35 -15.79 7.91
N PHE A 119 83.18 -16.51 9.01
CA PHE A 119 81.91 -16.78 9.67
C PHE A 119 81.94 -16.19 11.09
N SER A 120 80.96 -15.37 11.43
CA SER A 120 80.79 -14.82 12.79
C SER A 120 79.33 -14.87 13.25
N GLY A 121 79.10 -14.75 14.55
CA GLY A 121 77.78 -14.95 15.18
C GLY A 121 76.68 -14.05 14.60
N ALA A 122 75.48 -14.62 14.44
CA ALA A 122 74.26 -13.93 14.07
C ALA A 122 73.67 -13.18 15.29
N SER A 123 73.26 -11.93 15.09
CA SER A 123 72.88 -10.98 16.14
C SER A 123 71.82 -11.50 17.12
N THR A 124 72.10 -11.38 18.42
CA THR A 124 71.09 -11.23 19.47
C THR A 124 71.49 -10.07 20.40
N GLY A 125 71.61 -8.84 19.86
CA GLY A 125 71.91 -7.63 20.66
C GLY A 125 72.92 -6.65 20.06
N ALA A 126 73.01 -5.46 20.66
CA ALA A 126 73.34 -4.18 20.03
C ALA A 126 74.76 -3.91 19.48
N GLU A 127 75.72 -4.83 19.53
CA GLU A 127 76.99 -4.69 18.80
C GLU A 127 77.46 -6.06 18.29
N THR A 128 77.12 -6.39 17.06
CA THR A 128 77.63 -7.59 16.38
C THR A 128 78.99 -7.31 15.77
N ALA A 129 79.99 -8.09 16.18
CA ALA A 129 81.25 -8.12 15.47
C ALA A 129 81.10 -8.90 14.15
N SER A 130 80.79 -8.17 13.08
CA SER A 130 80.80 -8.69 11.71
C SER A 130 82.17 -8.42 11.10
N TYR A 131 82.85 -9.48 10.67
CA TYR A 131 84.21 -9.40 10.13
C TYR A 131 84.20 -9.72 8.64
N GLY A 132 84.28 -8.67 7.81
CA GLY A 132 84.29 -8.79 6.36
C GLY A 132 85.67 -8.97 5.73
N SER A 133 86.76 -8.81 6.51
CA SER A 133 88.14 -8.94 6.02
C SER A 133 89.12 -9.34 7.12
N PHE A 134 90.30 -9.86 6.73
CA PHE A 134 91.36 -10.23 7.67
C PHE A 134 91.86 -9.07 8.53
N ALA A 135 91.88 -7.85 7.99
CA ALA A 135 92.26 -6.66 8.76
C ALA A 135 91.34 -6.40 9.97
N GLN A 136 90.07 -6.79 9.89
CA GLN A 136 89.13 -6.65 11.00
C GLN A 136 89.26 -7.77 12.05
N LEU A 137 90.00 -8.83 11.73
CA LEU A 137 90.31 -9.93 12.63
C LEU A 137 91.62 -9.73 13.41
N GLU A 138 92.35 -8.64 13.19
CA GLU A 138 93.61 -8.33 13.89
C GLU A 138 93.40 -8.36 15.42
N GLY A 139 94.23 -9.15 16.11
CA GLY A 139 94.17 -9.35 17.57
C GLY A 139 92.98 -10.18 18.06
N LYS A 140 92.16 -10.77 17.16
CA LYS A 140 91.01 -11.61 17.52
C LYS A 140 91.38 -13.08 17.62
N ARG A 141 90.49 -13.85 18.26
CA ARG A 141 90.54 -15.31 18.33
C ARG A 141 89.87 -15.87 17.06
N VAL A 142 90.66 -16.52 16.21
CA VAL A 142 90.15 -17.08 14.95
C VAL A 142 90.17 -18.60 15.06
N ALA A 143 88.99 -19.22 15.00
CA ALA A 143 88.85 -20.66 14.94
C ALA A 143 89.21 -21.18 13.54
N VAL A 144 89.92 -22.30 13.51
CA VAL A 144 90.28 -23.01 12.27
C VAL A 144 90.42 -24.50 12.56
N ALA A 145 89.96 -25.34 11.64
CA ALA A 145 90.13 -26.79 11.76
C ALA A 145 91.62 -27.18 11.77
N ALA A 146 92.01 -28.05 12.69
CA ALA A 146 93.38 -28.52 12.85
C ALA A 146 93.87 -29.25 11.59
N GLY A 147 95.05 -28.89 11.07
CA GLY A 147 95.63 -29.51 9.87
C GLY A 147 94.97 -29.07 8.55
N ALA A 148 93.97 -28.19 8.59
CA ALA A 148 93.32 -27.66 7.40
C ALA A 148 94.23 -26.67 6.63
N TYR A 149 93.92 -26.45 5.35
CA TYR A 149 94.66 -25.49 4.51
C TYR A 149 94.62 -24.07 5.12
N ALA A 150 93.47 -23.67 5.66
CA ALA A 150 93.29 -22.36 6.29
C ALA A 150 94.21 -22.16 7.51
N GLU A 151 94.54 -23.20 8.28
CA GLU A 151 95.40 -23.05 9.46
C GLU A 151 96.81 -22.58 9.06
N GLN A 152 97.38 -23.20 8.02
CA GLN A 152 98.68 -22.81 7.51
C GLN A 152 98.63 -21.41 6.86
N GLN A 153 97.62 -21.15 6.02
CA GLN A 153 97.51 -19.85 5.36
C GLN A 153 97.35 -18.71 6.34
N LEU A 154 96.59 -18.89 7.42
CA LEU A 154 96.43 -17.87 8.47
C LEU A 154 97.75 -17.57 9.20
N ARG A 155 98.60 -18.58 9.42
CA ARG A 155 99.95 -18.40 10.00
C ARG A 155 100.91 -17.67 9.06
N ASP A 156 100.76 -17.86 7.75
CA ASP A 156 101.59 -17.25 6.72
C ASP A 156 101.12 -15.84 6.30
N THR A 157 100.05 -15.31 6.92
CA THR A 157 99.58 -13.94 6.64
C THR A 157 100.39 -12.86 7.38
N ASN A 158 100.32 -11.62 6.90
CA ASN A 158 100.91 -10.45 7.56
C ASN A 158 100.08 -9.91 8.75
N TYR A 159 99.05 -10.64 9.19
CA TYR A 159 98.13 -10.23 10.25
C TYR A 159 98.35 -11.07 11.52
N SER A 160 98.21 -10.46 12.70
CA SER A 160 98.36 -11.18 13.98
C SER A 160 97.03 -11.66 14.53
N PHE A 161 96.85 -12.98 14.65
CA PHE A 161 95.66 -13.63 15.20
C PHE A 161 96.00 -14.55 16.38
N THR A 162 95.05 -14.76 17.29
CA THR A 162 95.10 -15.90 18.23
C THR A 162 94.37 -17.08 17.61
N LEU A 163 95.09 -18.07 17.07
CA LEU A 163 94.47 -19.24 16.45
C LEU A 163 93.91 -20.20 17.51
N VAL A 164 92.62 -20.54 17.39
CA VAL A 164 91.94 -21.54 18.21
C VAL A 164 91.74 -22.79 17.35
N ARG A 165 92.48 -23.86 17.63
CA ARG A 165 92.38 -25.11 16.88
C ARG A 165 91.05 -25.80 17.18
N ALA A 166 90.30 -26.13 16.14
CA ALA A 166 89.08 -26.94 16.20
C ALA A 166 89.36 -28.37 15.73
N GLU A 167 88.57 -29.32 16.22
CA GLU A 167 88.68 -30.75 15.84
C GLU A 167 88.18 -30.97 14.40
N ASP A 168 87.03 -30.40 14.06
CA ASP A 168 86.42 -30.45 12.73
C ASP A 168 85.76 -29.10 12.34
N GLU A 169 85.15 -29.05 11.16
CA GLU A 169 84.50 -27.85 10.61
C GLU A 169 83.28 -27.42 11.44
N LEU A 170 82.52 -28.37 11.95
CA LEU A 170 81.38 -28.08 12.82
C LEU A 170 81.83 -27.49 14.16
N HIS A 171 82.88 -28.04 14.76
CA HIS A 171 83.50 -27.54 15.98
C HIS A 171 84.04 -26.12 15.75
N CYS A 172 84.63 -25.83 14.59
CA CYS A 172 85.07 -24.47 14.24
C CYS A 172 83.92 -23.46 14.31
N LEU A 173 82.76 -23.77 13.73
CA LEU A 173 81.56 -22.94 13.82
C LEU A 173 80.98 -22.88 15.24
N GLN A 174 80.99 -24.00 15.97
CA GLN A 174 80.51 -24.04 17.35
C GLN A 174 81.39 -23.23 18.32
N LEU A 175 82.70 -23.10 18.07
CA LEU A 175 83.58 -22.24 18.87
C LEU A 175 83.18 -20.78 18.77
N VAL A 176 82.67 -20.34 17.61
CA VAL A 176 82.09 -19.01 17.42
C VAL A 176 80.77 -18.88 18.18
N VAL A 177 79.87 -19.86 18.06
CA VAL A 177 78.59 -19.88 18.82
C VAL A 177 78.83 -19.83 20.34
N LYS A 178 79.82 -20.59 20.83
CA LYS A 178 80.21 -20.67 22.24
C LYS A 178 81.08 -19.48 22.69
N GLN A 179 81.33 -18.49 21.82
CA GLN A 179 82.16 -17.31 22.07
C GLN A 179 83.60 -17.64 22.53
N ARG A 180 84.09 -18.85 22.20
CA ARG A 180 85.47 -19.28 22.44
C ARG A 180 86.41 -18.80 21.33
N ALA A 181 85.87 -18.51 20.15
CA ALA A 181 86.50 -17.75 19.08
C ALA A 181 85.58 -16.61 18.63
N ASP A 182 86.16 -15.55 18.08
CA ASP A 182 85.42 -14.37 17.60
C ASP A 182 84.93 -14.56 16.15
N ALA A 183 85.67 -15.34 15.35
CA ALA A 183 85.28 -15.78 14.01
C ALA A 183 85.87 -17.15 13.68
N CYS A 184 85.30 -17.84 12.69
CA CYS A 184 85.84 -19.07 12.09
C CYS A 184 86.13 -18.79 10.61
N VAL A 185 87.26 -19.28 10.11
CA VAL A 185 87.61 -19.21 8.67
C VAL A 185 87.52 -20.61 8.11
N GLU A 186 86.52 -20.85 7.27
CA GLU A 186 86.20 -22.20 6.79
C GLU A 186 85.59 -22.18 5.38
N VAL A 187 85.55 -23.35 4.73
CA VAL A 187 84.98 -23.53 3.40
C VAL A 187 83.49 -23.18 3.37
N THR A 188 83.12 -22.36 2.39
CA THR A 188 81.81 -21.73 2.28
C THR A 188 80.67 -22.70 2.07
N THR A 189 80.83 -23.66 1.17
CA THR A 189 79.82 -24.70 0.85
C THR A 189 79.56 -25.54 2.08
N THR A 190 80.62 -26.00 2.74
CA THR A 190 80.53 -26.82 3.95
C THR A 190 79.87 -26.08 5.10
N SER A 191 80.35 -24.87 5.37
CA SER A 191 79.85 -24.07 6.49
C SER A 191 78.39 -23.70 6.35
N LYS A 192 77.92 -23.35 5.14
CA LYS A 192 76.50 -23.05 4.89
C LYS A 192 75.60 -24.25 5.16
N HIS A 193 76.05 -25.45 4.76
CA HIS A 193 75.30 -26.68 4.99
C HIS A 193 75.23 -27.01 6.48
N LEU A 194 76.36 -26.93 7.19
CA LEU A 194 76.41 -27.14 8.64
C LEU A 194 75.55 -26.11 9.41
N ILE A 195 75.60 -24.83 9.04
CA ILE A 195 74.77 -23.78 9.64
C ILE A 195 73.28 -24.09 9.45
N ALA A 196 72.85 -24.48 8.25
CA ALA A 196 71.46 -24.81 7.96
C ALA A 196 71.00 -26.08 8.71
N ASN A 197 71.80 -27.14 8.69
CA ASN A 197 71.44 -28.43 9.30
C ASN A 197 71.39 -28.37 10.82
N HIS A 198 72.34 -27.66 11.44
CA HIS A 198 72.43 -27.53 12.90
C HIS A 198 71.77 -26.25 13.45
N GLN A 199 71.15 -25.44 12.58
CA GLN A 199 70.51 -24.17 12.92
C GLN A 199 71.43 -23.24 13.74
N LEU A 200 72.72 -23.21 13.38
CA LEU A 200 73.71 -22.44 14.14
C LEU A 200 73.45 -20.95 13.95
N PRO A 201 73.47 -20.14 15.04
CA PRO A 201 73.35 -18.68 14.95
C PRO A 201 74.69 -18.07 14.49
N VAL A 202 75.15 -18.45 13.31
CA VAL A 202 76.38 -17.97 12.66
C VAL A 202 76.04 -17.64 11.22
N GLN A 203 76.63 -16.58 10.67
CA GLN A 203 76.44 -16.20 9.27
C GLN A 203 77.78 -15.94 8.60
N GLN A 204 77.81 -16.10 7.28
CA GLN A 204 78.95 -15.68 6.46
C GLN A 204 79.03 -14.15 6.48
N THR A 205 80.14 -13.59 6.93
CA THR A 205 80.34 -12.14 7.09
C THR A 205 81.35 -11.53 6.12
N SER A 206 82.11 -12.36 5.38
CA SER A 206 82.95 -11.90 4.26
C SER A 206 82.46 -12.44 2.91
N PRO A 207 82.83 -11.79 1.79
CA PRO A 207 82.83 -12.45 0.48
C PRO A 207 83.69 -13.73 0.52
N PRO A 208 83.40 -14.75 -0.31
CA PRO A 208 84.29 -15.90 -0.47
C PRO A 208 85.67 -15.47 -0.98
N PHE A 209 86.72 -16.04 -0.42
CA PHE A 209 88.12 -15.81 -0.79
C PHE A 209 88.89 -17.13 -0.87
N TRP A 210 90.11 -17.09 -1.40
CA TRP A 210 90.93 -18.26 -1.72
C TRP A 210 90.17 -19.32 -2.54
N PRO A 211 89.86 -19.05 -3.82
CA PRO A 211 89.36 -20.07 -4.73
C PRO A 211 90.47 -21.09 -4.97
N LEU A 212 90.29 -22.30 -4.47
CA LEU A 212 91.31 -23.34 -4.44
C LEU A 212 90.81 -24.58 -5.14
N ALA A 213 91.69 -25.15 -5.95
CA ALA A 213 91.51 -26.48 -6.50
C ALA A 213 91.37 -27.51 -5.37
N TYR A 214 90.45 -28.44 -5.55
CA TYR A 214 90.30 -29.62 -4.73
C TYR A 214 90.63 -30.84 -5.60
N SER A 215 91.63 -31.61 -5.17
CA SER A 215 92.25 -32.71 -5.92
C SER A 215 92.36 -33.95 -5.05
N PHE A 216 92.52 -35.11 -5.66
CA PHE A 216 92.93 -36.32 -4.95
C PHE A 216 94.46 -36.30 -4.76
N GLY A 217 94.91 -36.48 -3.53
CA GLY A 217 96.32 -36.65 -3.20
C GLY A 217 96.64 -38.10 -2.90
N VAL A 218 97.80 -38.53 -3.40
CA VAL A 218 98.40 -39.84 -3.13
C VAL A 218 99.75 -39.65 -2.44
N LYS A 219 100.24 -40.66 -1.73
CA LYS A 219 101.57 -40.62 -1.11
C LYS A 219 102.64 -40.27 -2.15
N LYS A 220 103.51 -39.30 -1.85
CA LYS A 220 104.54 -38.82 -2.77
C LYS A 220 105.39 -39.97 -3.32
N GLY A 221 105.56 -39.99 -4.64
CA GLY A 221 106.25 -41.04 -5.38
C GLY A 221 105.36 -42.18 -5.86
N ASN A 222 104.07 -42.24 -5.46
CA ASN A 222 103.13 -43.24 -5.94
C ASN A 222 102.53 -42.85 -7.31
N GLN A 223 103.39 -42.83 -8.33
CA GLN A 223 103.02 -42.43 -9.69
C GLN A 223 102.00 -43.37 -10.35
N GLN A 224 101.96 -44.63 -9.93
CA GLN A 224 100.98 -45.61 -10.42
C GLN A 224 99.56 -45.21 -9.99
N MET A 225 99.34 -44.93 -8.71
CA MET A 225 98.02 -44.51 -8.20
C MET A 225 97.63 -43.14 -8.76
N LEU A 226 98.58 -42.20 -8.86
CA LEU A 226 98.32 -40.89 -9.43
C LEU A 226 97.85 -40.97 -10.89
N THR A 227 98.56 -41.77 -11.70
CA THR A 227 98.21 -41.97 -13.11
C THR A 227 96.85 -42.63 -13.25
N PHE A 228 96.55 -43.61 -12.40
CA PHE A 228 95.23 -44.26 -12.36
C PHE A 228 94.11 -43.25 -12.08
N ILE A 229 94.24 -42.44 -11.02
CA ILE A 229 93.22 -41.44 -10.65
C ILE A 229 93.01 -40.42 -11.77
N ASN A 230 94.09 -39.89 -12.36
CA ASN A 230 93.98 -38.93 -13.46
C ASN A 230 93.31 -39.52 -14.70
N GLN A 231 93.62 -40.77 -15.04
CA GLN A 231 92.97 -41.47 -16.16
C GLN A 231 91.47 -41.66 -15.90
N GLN A 232 91.08 -42.12 -14.71
CA GLN A 232 89.67 -42.34 -14.37
C GLN A 232 88.89 -41.03 -14.26
N LEU A 233 89.48 -39.97 -13.71
CA LEU A 233 88.89 -38.62 -13.72
C LEU A 233 88.63 -38.13 -15.14
N GLY A 234 89.59 -38.32 -16.05
CA GLY A 234 89.44 -37.98 -17.46
C GLY A 234 88.29 -38.75 -18.12
N VAL A 235 88.18 -40.05 -17.85
CA VAL A 235 87.06 -40.88 -18.36
C VAL A 235 85.71 -40.36 -17.86
N LEU A 236 85.58 -40.08 -16.55
CA LEU A 236 84.33 -39.56 -15.94
C LEU A 236 83.89 -38.21 -16.51
N GLN A 237 84.85 -37.35 -16.85
CA GLN A 237 84.55 -36.05 -17.46
C GLN A 237 84.08 -36.20 -18.91
N ILE A 238 84.62 -37.15 -19.67
CA ILE A 238 84.29 -37.38 -21.09
C ILE A 238 82.95 -38.12 -21.24
N ASP A 239 82.70 -39.14 -20.42
CA ASP A 239 81.51 -39.99 -20.53
C ASP A 239 80.23 -39.36 -19.94
N GLY A 240 80.37 -38.22 -19.27
CA GLY A 240 79.26 -37.45 -18.71
C GLY A 240 78.84 -37.86 -17.29
N ARG A 241 79.38 -38.94 -16.72
CA ARG A 241 79.05 -39.37 -15.34
C ARG A 241 79.44 -38.31 -14.31
N TYR A 242 80.56 -37.60 -14.51
CA TYR A 242 80.90 -36.46 -13.67
C TYR A 242 79.80 -35.39 -13.70
N ARG A 243 79.22 -35.09 -14.87
CA ARG A 243 78.14 -34.09 -15.01
C ARG A 243 76.86 -34.56 -14.33
N GLU A 244 76.51 -35.83 -14.40
CA GLU A 244 75.34 -36.39 -13.71
C GLU A 244 75.48 -36.31 -12.19
N ILE A 245 76.64 -36.69 -11.65
CA ILE A 245 76.96 -36.58 -10.22
C ILE A 245 76.92 -35.10 -9.82
N TYR A 246 77.58 -34.23 -10.57
CA TYR A 246 77.59 -32.80 -10.29
C TYR A 246 76.18 -32.19 -10.33
N GLN A 247 75.34 -32.49 -11.32
CA GLN A 247 73.96 -31.99 -11.41
C GLN A 247 73.08 -32.48 -10.25
N ARG A 248 73.27 -33.73 -9.79
CA ARG A 248 72.58 -34.27 -8.61
C ARG A 248 72.91 -33.46 -7.35
N TRP A 249 74.17 -33.10 -7.19
CA TRP A 249 74.66 -32.36 -6.03
C TRP A 249 74.60 -30.82 -6.20
N GLN A 250 74.36 -30.32 -7.41
CA GLN A 250 74.38 -28.89 -7.74
C GLN A 250 73.52 -28.02 -6.83
N PRO A 251 72.27 -28.38 -6.46
CA PRO A 251 71.46 -27.56 -5.56
C PRO A 251 72.06 -27.39 -4.15
N GLN A 252 72.94 -28.30 -3.75
CA GLN A 252 73.62 -28.28 -2.45
C GLN A 252 75.04 -27.69 -2.55
N LEU A 253 75.72 -27.88 -3.68
CA LEU A 253 77.06 -27.35 -3.96
C LEU A 253 77.03 -25.86 -4.34
N GLU A 254 75.98 -25.41 -5.02
CA GLU A 254 75.87 -24.04 -5.52
C GLU A 254 74.63 -23.34 -4.96
N TRP A 255 74.83 -22.14 -4.41
CA TRP A 255 73.73 -21.27 -3.99
C TRP A 255 73.02 -20.70 -5.23
N GLN A 256 71.74 -21.02 -5.43
CA GLN A 256 70.91 -20.51 -6.54
C GLN A 256 70.16 -19.23 -6.14
N PRO A 257 70.36 -18.09 -6.81
CA PRO A 257 69.54 -16.88 -6.60
C PRO A 257 68.12 -17.07 -7.13
N ARG A 258 67.12 -16.41 -6.51
CA ARG A 258 65.74 -16.39 -7.02
C ARG A 258 65.71 -15.91 -8.48
N THR A 259 64.96 -16.62 -9.32
CA THR A 259 64.89 -16.32 -10.75
C THR A 259 63.84 -15.24 -11.05
N PHE A 260 64.01 -14.52 -12.16
CA PHE A 260 63.07 -13.50 -12.62
C PHE A 260 61.63 -14.03 -12.80
N THR A 261 61.49 -15.31 -13.17
CA THR A 261 60.19 -15.97 -13.37
C THR A 261 59.42 -16.16 -12.06
N ASP A 262 60.11 -16.33 -10.93
CA ASP A 262 59.45 -16.46 -9.62
C ASP A 262 58.84 -15.12 -9.17
N ASN A 263 59.52 -14.00 -9.46
CA ASN A 263 58.98 -12.67 -9.21
C ASN A 263 57.76 -12.37 -10.12
N LEU A 264 57.80 -12.78 -11.39
CA LEU A 264 56.67 -12.65 -12.32
C LEU A 264 55.41 -13.39 -11.83
N LYS A 265 55.56 -14.60 -11.29
CA LYS A 265 54.43 -15.36 -10.72
C LYS A 265 53.80 -14.64 -9.53
N ALA A 266 54.62 -14.07 -8.65
CA ALA A 266 54.12 -13.31 -7.50
C ALA A 266 53.35 -12.06 -7.95
N VAL A 267 53.85 -11.33 -8.96
CA VAL A 267 53.15 -10.20 -9.56
C VAL A 267 51.83 -10.64 -10.21
N ALA A 268 51.80 -11.77 -10.92
CA ALA A 268 50.59 -12.30 -11.53
C ALA A 268 49.51 -12.65 -10.48
N TRP A 269 49.89 -13.25 -9.36
CA TRP A 269 48.97 -13.52 -8.24
C TRP A 269 48.41 -12.24 -7.62
N LEU A 270 49.26 -11.22 -7.42
CA LEU A 270 48.83 -9.91 -6.94
C LEU A 270 47.83 -9.25 -7.89
N LEU A 271 48.10 -9.28 -9.20
CA LEU A 271 47.18 -8.76 -10.21
C LEU A 271 45.86 -9.53 -10.24
N GLY A 272 45.90 -10.86 -10.13
CA GLY A 272 44.69 -11.69 -10.03
C GLY A 272 43.83 -11.35 -8.82
N ALA A 273 44.44 -11.15 -7.65
CA ALA A 273 43.74 -10.74 -6.43
C ALA A 273 43.11 -9.34 -6.57
N LEU A 274 43.84 -8.38 -7.16
CA LEU A 274 43.33 -7.03 -7.43
C LEU A 274 42.15 -7.05 -8.40
N LEU A 275 42.20 -7.86 -9.45
CA LEU A 275 41.09 -8.00 -10.41
C LEU A 275 39.85 -8.62 -9.76
N LEU A 276 40.03 -9.61 -8.87
CA LEU A 276 38.92 -10.19 -8.10
C LEU A 276 38.26 -9.16 -7.19
N LEU A 277 39.05 -8.36 -6.46
CA LEU A 277 38.54 -7.28 -5.61
C LEU A 277 37.80 -6.21 -6.43
N ALA A 278 38.35 -5.83 -7.58
CA ALA A 278 37.70 -4.89 -8.50
C ALA A 278 36.37 -5.44 -9.04
N GLY A 279 36.34 -6.73 -9.42
CA GLY A 279 35.13 -7.41 -9.89
C GLY A 279 34.05 -7.51 -8.80
N ALA A 280 34.44 -7.84 -7.56
CA ALA A 280 33.54 -7.86 -6.41
C ALA A 280 32.99 -6.45 -6.11
N GLY A 281 33.85 -5.43 -6.13
CA GLY A 281 33.44 -4.04 -5.96
C GLY A 281 32.49 -3.55 -7.05
N TRP A 282 32.73 -3.95 -8.30
CA TRP A 282 31.84 -3.66 -9.42
C TRP A 282 30.48 -4.35 -9.26
N ALA A 283 30.45 -5.64 -8.93
CA ALA A 283 29.22 -6.39 -8.71
C ALA A 283 28.40 -5.81 -7.53
N TRP A 284 29.07 -5.44 -6.45
CA TRP A 284 28.46 -4.76 -5.30
C TRP A 284 27.86 -3.41 -5.70
N SER A 285 28.62 -2.57 -6.43
CA SER A 285 28.16 -1.27 -6.94
C SER A 285 26.96 -1.42 -7.89
N TYR A 286 27.01 -2.41 -8.78
CA TYR A 286 25.93 -2.73 -9.71
C TYR A 286 24.65 -3.16 -8.96
N SER A 287 24.78 -4.05 -7.98
CA SER A 287 23.67 -4.51 -7.12
C SER A 287 23.03 -3.34 -6.35
N LEU A 288 23.85 -2.48 -5.73
CA LEU A 288 23.39 -1.27 -5.04
C LEU A 288 22.62 -0.33 -5.97
N LYS A 289 23.16 -0.03 -7.16
CA LYS A 289 22.48 0.81 -8.15
C LYS A 289 21.13 0.21 -8.57
N SER A 290 21.06 -1.11 -8.73
CA SER A 290 19.82 -1.81 -9.07
C SER A 290 18.78 -1.70 -7.95
N GLN A 291 19.18 -1.95 -6.69
CA GLN A 291 18.28 -1.84 -5.53
C GLN A 291 17.79 -0.41 -5.32
N VAL A 292 18.67 0.58 -5.46
CA VAL A 292 18.29 2.00 -5.37
C VAL A 292 17.28 2.33 -6.47
N ARG A 293 17.54 1.97 -7.73
CA ARG A 293 16.59 2.20 -8.83
C ARG A 293 15.22 1.57 -8.55
N PHE A 294 15.19 0.31 -8.10
CA PHE A 294 13.94 -0.38 -7.78
C PHE A 294 13.16 0.31 -6.66
N LYS A 295 13.83 0.69 -5.56
CA LYS A 295 13.22 1.42 -4.44
C LYS A 295 12.74 2.81 -4.87
N THR A 296 13.53 3.55 -5.65
CA THR A 296 13.13 4.87 -6.17
C THR A 296 11.90 4.78 -7.06
N LEU A 297 11.83 3.79 -7.96
CA LEU A 297 10.64 3.58 -8.80
C LEU A 297 9.39 3.26 -7.98
N ARG A 298 9.52 2.41 -6.95
CA ARG A 298 8.41 2.08 -6.05
C ARG A 298 7.91 3.31 -5.28
N ILE A 299 8.83 4.07 -4.67
CA ILE A 299 8.50 5.31 -3.93
C ILE A 299 7.84 6.33 -4.87
N GLN A 300 8.36 6.50 -6.08
CA GLN A 300 7.77 7.41 -7.06
C GLN A 300 6.35 7.00 -7.46
N LYS A 301 6.12 5.69 -7.64
CA LYS A 301 4.78 5.14 -7.94
C LYS A 301 3.81 5.39 -6.79
N GLU A 302 4.22 5.14 -5.55
CA GLU A 302 3.41 5.39 -4.34
C GLU A 302 3.12 6.89 -4.14
N LEU A 303 4.11 7.76 -4.34
CA LEU A 303 3.93 9.22 -4.30
C LEU A 303 2.96 9.70 -5.37
N ASN A 304 3.10 9.20 -6.61
CA ASN A 304 2.18 9.54 -7.70
C ASN A 304 0.76 9.05 -7.41
N ALA A 305 0.60 7.85 -6.86
CA ALA A 305 -0.71 7.32 -6.46
C ALA A 305 -1.35 8.16 -5.35
N ARG A 306 -0.59 8.52 -4.30
CA ARG A 306 -1.05 9.43 -3.24
C ARG A 306 -1.43 10.80 -3.77
N ARG A 307 -0.61 11.39 -4.65
CA ARG A 307 -0.92 12.69 -5.29
C ARG A 307 -2.23 12.61 -6.08
N LYS A 308 -2.42 11.57 -6.90
CA LYS A 308 -3.67 11.35 -7.65
C LYS A 308 -4.88 11.21 -6.72
N LEU A 309 -4.74 10.46 -5.62
CA LEU A 309 -5.81 10.29 -4.64
C LEU A 309 -6.17 11.60 -3.95
N ASN A 310 -5.18 12.38 -3.51
CA ASN A 310 -5.41 13.68 -2.89
C ASN A 310 -6.08 14.66 -3.84
N LEU A 311 -5.65 14.71 -5.11
CA LEU A 311 -6.32 15.53 -6.13
C LEU A 311 -7.77 15.09 -6.33
N LYS A 312 -8.05 13.78 -6.34
CA LYS A 312 -9.40 13.25 -6.46
C LYS A 312 -10.28 13.61 -5.25
N LEU A 313 -9.74 13.49 -4.04
CA LEU A 313 -10.42 13.89 -2.80
C LEU A 313 -10.72 15.39 -2.77
N GLN A 314 -9.74 16.21 -3.16
CA GLN A 314 -9.91 17.66 -3.26
C GLN A 314 -10.98 18.02 -4.30
N TYR A 315 -10.98 17.33 -5.45
CA TYR A 315 -12.02 17.50 -6.46
C TYR A 315 -13.41 17.13 -5.92
N HIS A 316 -13.55 15.97 -5.26
CA HIS A 316 -14.82 15.51 -4.67
C HIS A 316 -15.31 16.39 -3.50
N ALA A 317 -14.42 17.08 -2.80
CA ALA A 317 -14.80 18.03 -1.75
C ALA A 317 -15.59 19.22 -2.32
N GLU A 318 -15.41 19.54 -3.60
CA GLU A 318 -16.07 20.67 -4.27
C GLU A 318 -17.06 20.24 -5.37
N HIS A 319 -17.02 18.98 -5.83
CA HIS A 319 -17.82 18.50 -6.97
C HIS A 319 -18.67 17.29 -6.63
N ASP A 320 -19.82 17.18 -7.30
CA ASP A 320 -20.66 16.00 -7.29
C ASP A 320 -20.03 14.86 -8.11
N ILE A 321 -20.05 13.64 -7.56
CA ILE A 321 -19.36 12.49 -8.17
C ILE A 321 -20.05 11.92 -9.40
N VAL A 322 -21.36 12.18 -9.57
CA VAL A 322 -22.14 11.68 -10.70
C VAL A 322 -22.02 12.64 -11.87
N THR A 323 -22.32 13.91 -11.65
CA THR A 323 -22.43 14.93 -12.71
C THR A 323 -21.13 15.69 -12.98
N GLY A 324 -20.18 15.68 -12.03
CA GLY A 324 -18.97 16.49 -12.11
C GLY A 324 -19.23 18.01 -12.02
N LEU A 325 -20.45 18.46 -11.72
CA LEU A 325 -20.75 19.85 -11.37
C LEU A 325 -20.28 20.16 -9.94
N TYR A 326 -20.31 21.42 -9.53
CA TYR A 326 -20.06 21.75 -8.12
C TYR A 326 -21.07 21.05 -7.21
N ASN A 327 -20.67 20.75 -5.98
CA ASN A 327 -21.60 20.32 -4.95
C ASN A 327 -22.23 21.53 -4.24
N ARG A 328 -23.20 21.28 -3.36
CA ARG A 328 -23.91 22.33 -2.61
C ARG A 328 -22.97 23.24 -1.81
N LEU A 329 -21.96 22.67 -1.15
CA LEU A 329 -21.02 23.42 -0.33
C LEU A 329 -20.19 24.41 -1.18
N ALA A 330 -19.64 23.92 -2.29
CA ALA A 330 -18.87 24.75 -3.22
C ALA A 330 -19.73 25.83 -3.89
N PHE A 331 -20.98 25.50 -4.23
CA PHE A 331 -21.94 26.45 -4.78
C PHE A 331 -22.23 27.60 -3.81
N SER A 332 -22.66 27.30 -2.57
CA SER A 332 -22.92 28.32 -1.55
C SER A 332 -21.69 29.20 -1.30
N LYS A 333 -20.49 28.60 -1.22
CA LYS A 333 -19.24 29.34 -1.04
C LYS A 333 -18.96 30.31 -2.21
N LYS A 334 -19.19 29.88 -3.45
CA LYS A 334 -18.99 30.73 -4.64
C LYS A 334 -20.01 31.86 -4.74
N VAL A 335 -21.28 31.59 -4.44
CA VAL A 335 -22.32 32.63 -4.34
C VAL A 335 -21.95 33.63 -3.26
N GLN A 336 -21.55 33.15 -2.07
CA GLN A 336 -21.15 34.01 -0.96
C GLN A 336 -19.92 34.86 -1.33
N GLN A 337 -18.94 34.30 -2.04
CA GLN A 337 -17.79 35.05 -2.52
C GLN A 337 -18.19 36.16 -3.50
N ARG A 338 -19.18 35.91 -4.35
CA ARG A 338 -19.73 36.91 -5.28
C ARG A 338 -20.47 38.03 -4.53
N LEU A 339 -21.23 37.69 -3.49
CA LEU A 339 -21.92 38.65 -2.61
C LEU A 339 -20.97 39.56 -1.82
N HIS A 340 -19.73 39.11 -1.55
CA HIS A 340 -18.72 39.90 -0.83
C HIS A 340 -17.84 40.77 -1.73
N GLN A 341 -18.09 40.81 -3.05
CA GLN A 341 -17.40 41.76 -3.93
C GLN A 341 -17.81 43.20 -3.58
N GLU A 342 -16.91 44.18 -3.74
CA GLU A 342 -17.21 45.59 -3.39
C GLU A 342 -18.39 46.16 -4.19
N SER A 343 -18.51 45.75 -5.46
CA SER A 343 -19.60 46.07 -6.38
C SER A 343 -20.03 44.80 -7.12
N PRO A 344 -20.87 43.94 -6.50
CA PRO A 344 -21.31 42.72 -7.15
C PRO A 344 -22.18 43.05 -8.37
N ALA A 345 -21.79 42.56 -9.55
CA ALA A 345 -22.65 42.63 -10.73
C ALA A 345 -23.97 41.89 -10.47
N ALA A 346 -25.09 42.38 -11.01
CA ALA A 346 -26.38 41.72 -10.87
C ALA A 346 -26.32 40.28 -11.39
N PHE A 347 -26.93 39.35 -10.65
CA PHE A 347 -26.97 37.93 -11.02
C PHE A 347 -28.28 37.29 -10.57
N ALA A 348 -28.60 36.14 -11.15
CA ALA A 348 -29.73 35.31 -10.74
C ALA A 348 -29.23 33.97 -10.21
N VAL A 349 -29.79 33.53 -9.08
CA VAL A 349 -29.69 32.16 -8.59
C VAL A 349 -30.89 31.39 -9.12
N VAL A 350 -30.64 30.35 -9.90
CA VAL A 350 -31.67 29.50 -10.49
C VAL A 350 -31.56 28.12 -9.86
N VAL A 351 -32.64 27.63 -9.27
CA VAL A 351 -32.75 26.25 -8.78
C VAL A 351 -33.67 25.49 -9.71
N ILE A 352 -33.29 24.25 -10.05
CA ILE A 352 -33.96 23.44 -11.06
C ILE A 352 -34.22 22.06 -10.47
N LYS A 353 -35.47 21.61 -10.50
CA LYS A 353 -35.90 20.30 -10.04
C LYS A 353 -36.39 19.45 -11.19
N ILE A 354 -35.81 18.27 -11.35
CA ILE A 354 -36.37 17.18 -12.16
C ILE A 354 -37.42 16.47 -11.30
N ALA A 355 -38.70 16.77 -11.54
CA ALA A 355 -39.80 16.31 -10.69
C ALA A 355 -40.07 14.80 -10.83
N ASN A 356 -39.92 14.25 -12.03
CA ASN A 356 -40.19 12.84 -12.34
C ASN A 356 -38.96 11.92 -12.20
N LEU A 357 -37.85 12.38 -11.60
CA LEU A 357 -36.64 11.56 -11.46
C LEU A 357 -36.87 10.29 -10.63
N GLU A 358 -37.69 10.36 -9.58
CA GLU A 358 -38.00 9.21 -8.74
C GLU A 358 -38.80 8.13 -9.50
N SER A 359 -39.79 8.56 -10.28
CA SER A 359 -40.52 7.67 -11.20
C SER A 359 -39.58 7.03 -12.21
N ILE A 360 -38.66 7.80 -12.81
CA ILE A 360 -37.65 7.29 -13.75
C ILE A 360 -36.73 6.27 -13.05
N THR A 361 -36.29 6.57 -11.83
CA THR A 361 -35.41 5.67 -11.05
C THR A 361 -36.11 4.36 -10.71
N THR A 362 -37.41 4.42 -10.41
CA THR A 362 -38.23 3.25 -10.06
C THR A 362 -38.45 2.34 -11.27
N VAL A 363 -38.70 2.91 -12.44
CA VAL A 363 -38.97 2.14 -13.68
C VAL A 363 -37.68 1.64 -14.34
N PHE A 364 -36.64 2.47 -14.40
CA PHE A 364 -35.44 2.23 -15.23
C PHE A 364 -34.16 1.98 -14.44
N SER A 365 -34.22 1.94 -13.10
CA SER A 365 -33.09 1.76 -12.17
C SER A 365 -32.09 2.93 -12.07
N TYR A 366 -31.25 2.89 -11.03
CA TYR A 366 -30.29 3.95 -10.70
C TYR A 366 -29.26 4.29 -11.79
N PRO A 367 -28.63 3.33 -12.50
CA PRO A 367 -27.66 3.67 -13.56
C PRO A 367 -28.26 4.55 -14.66
N VAL A 368 -29.50 4.28 -15.09
CA VAL A 368 -30.18 5.07 -16.12
C VAL A 368 -30.52 6.47 -15.61
N ALA A 369 -30.96 6.58 -14.36
CA ALA A 369 -31.19 7.87 -13.72
C ALA A 369 -29.90 8.69 -13.61
N ASN A 370 -28.76 8.06 -13.28
CA ASN A 370 -27.46 8.73 -13.23
C ASN A 370 -27.02 9.24 -14.60
N ASP A 371 -27.22 8.45 -15.66
CA ASP A 371 -26.91 8.88 -17.02
C ASP A 371 -27.75 10.09 -17.45
N LEU A 372 -29.04 10.14 -17.05
CA LEU A 372 -29.91 11.31 -17.26
C LEU A 372 -29.39 12.55 -16.51
N LEU A 373 -28.92 12.39 -15.27
CA LEU A 373 -28.30 13.48 -14.51
C LEU A 373 -27.03 14.00 -15.20
N ILE A 374 -26.21 13.11 -15.76
CA ILE A 374 -25.00 13.47 -16.51
C ILE A 374 -25.38 14.26 -17.76
N GLU A 375 -26.32 13.79 -18.56
CA GLU A 375 -26.76 14.49 -19.77
C GLU A 375 -27.33 15.89 -19.44
N PHE A 376 -28.17 15.97 -18.40
CA PHE A 376 -28.71 17.26 -17.94
C PHE A 376 -27.60 18.19 -17.46
N SER A 377 -26.56 17.66 -16.80
CA SER A 377 -25.43 18.47 -16.35
C SER A 377 -24.61 19.05 -17.50
N GLU A 378 -24.41 18.30 -18.58
CA GLU A 378 -23.75 18.76 -19.80
C GLU A 378 -24.59 19.80 -20.54
N ARG A 379 -25.92 19.64 -20.54
CA ARG A 379 -26.84 20.67 -21.03
C ARG A 379 -26.68 21.97 -20.24
N LEU A 380 -26.65 21.92 -18.90
CA LEU A 380 -26.45 23.12 -18.09
C LEU A 380 -25.12 23.82 -18.41
N ARG A 381 -24.03 23.07 -18.61
CA ARG A 381 -22.73 23.66 -18.97
C ARG A 381 -22.76 24.42 -20.29
N LYS A 382 -23.50 23.94 -21.28
CA LYS A 382 -23.60 24.57 -22.62
C LYS A 382 -24.42 25.87 -22.63
N GLN A 383 -25.18 26.16 -21.57
CA GLN A 383 -26.13 27.28 -21.54
C GLN A 383 -25.54 28.60 -21.04
N GLY A 384 -24.24 28.65 -20.78
CA GLY A 384 -23.54 29.90 -20.44
C GLY A 384 -23.81 30.41 -19.02
N PHE A 385 -24.27 29.54 -18.10
CA PHE A 385 -24.27 29.86 -16.67
C PHE A 385 -22.84 30.14 -16.18
N ILE A 386 -22.69 31.08 -15.24
CA ILE A 386 -21.39 31.44 -14.64
C ILE A 386 -20.81 30.22 -13.92
N PHE A 387 -21.64 29.51 -13.16
CA PHE A 387 -21.34 28.19 -12.63
C PHE A 387 -22.63 27.44 -12.28
N ALA A 388 -22.57 26.11 -12.29
CA ALA A 388 -23.67 25.22 -11.94
C ALA A 388 -23.24 24.13 -10.96
N ALA A 389 -24.21 23.61 -10.22
CA ALA A 389 -24.05 22.62 -9.18
C ALA A 389 -25.17 21.59 -9.21
N HIS A 390 -24.87 20.40 -8.73
CA HIS A 390 -25.84 19.34 -8.48
C HIS A 390 -25.90 19.10 -6.96
N PHE A 391 -27.11 19.17 -6.40
CA PHE A 391 -27.35 19.02 -4.97
C PHE A 391 -27.83 17.60 -4.60
N GLY A 392 -27.94 16.71 -5.59
CA GLY A 392 -28.52 15.38 -5.43
C GLY A 392 -30.03 15.38 -5.64
N VAL A 393 -30.60 14.17 -5.76
CA VAL A 393 -32.06 13.93 -5.86
C VAL A 393 -32.72 14.73 -7.01
N GLY A 394 -32.01 14.92 -8.12
CA GLY A 394 -32.52 15.67 -9.29
C GLY A 394 -32.65 17.17 -9.07
N LEU A 395 -31.97 17.72 -8.06
CA LEU A 395 -31.94 19.14 -7.77
C LEU A 395 -30.61 19.74 -8.25
N PHE A 396 -30.71 20.73 -9.13
CA PHE A 396 -29.58 21.48 -9.67
C PHE A 396 -29.70 22.94 -9.25
N ALA A 397 -28.57 23.63 -9.18
CA ALA A 397 -28.51 25.06 -8.96
C ALA A 397 -27.53 25.69 -9.94
N ALA A 398 -27.84 26.87 -10.45
CA ALA A 398 -26.99 27.59 -11.37
C ALA A 398 -26.99 29.08 -11.03
N VAL A 399 -25.89 29.76 -11.35
CA VAL A 399 -25.80 31.22 -11.29
C VAL A 399 -25.72 31.75 -12.70
N ALA A 400 -26.63 32.65 -13.04
CA ALA A 400 -26.72 33.33 -14.32
C ALA A 400 -26.44 34.83 -14.15
N GLU A 401 -26.05 35.49 -15.23
CA GLU A 401 -26.06 36.95 -15.29
C GLU A 401 -27.50 37.47 -15.20
N ALA A 402 -27.70 38.68 -14.67
CA ALA A 402 -29.05 39.22 -14.46
C ALA A 402 -29.84 39.44 -15.77
N GLU A 403 -29.17 39.53 -16.91
CA GLU A 403 -29.80 39.62 -18.24
C GLU A 403 -30.32 38.27 -18.75
N LEU A 404 -30.23 37.20 -17.96
CA LEU A 404 -30.85 35.93 -18.32
C LEU A 404 -32.36 36.14 -18.49
N THR A 405 -32.78 36.03 -19.74
CA THR A 405 -34.17 36.09 -20.18
C THR A 405 -34.89 34.81 -19.77
N ASN A 406 -36.12 34.96 -19.27
CA ASN A 406 -36.92 33.82 -18.80
C ASN A 406 -37.20 32.84 -19.96
N GLU A 407 -37.22 33.32 -21.21
CA GLU A 407 -37.32 32.51 -22.42
C GLU A 407 -36.19 31.48 -22.55
N ARG A 408 -34.98 31.80 -22.09
CA ARG A 408 -33.83 30.89 -22.16
C ARG A 408 -33.92 29.74 -21.15
N LEU A 409 -34.58 29.98 -20.01
CA LEU A 409 -34.92 28.94 -19.04
C LEU A 409 -36.04 28.03 -19.55
N VAL A 410 -37.00 28.58 -20.30
CA VAL A 410 -38.04 27.80 -20.98
C VAL A 410 -37.45 26.93 -22.10
N GLU A 411 -36.50 27.44 -22.86
CA GLU A 411 -35.79 26.66 -23.89
C GLU A 411 -35.02 25.46 -23.27
N LEU A 412 -34.38 25.68 -22.13
CA LEU A 412 -33.75 24.65 -21.29
C LEU A 412 -34.75 23.56 -20.85
N ALA A 413 -35.99 23.97 -20.55
CA ALA A 413 -37.06 23.11 -20.09
C ALA A 413 -37.67 22.25 -21.21
N MET A 414 -37.76 22.79 -22.42
CA MET A 414 -38.56 22.24 -23.51
C MET A 414 -37.79 21.28 -24.43
N GLN A 415 -36.47 21.18 -24.32
CA GLN A 415 -35.70 20.23 -25.12
C GLN A 415 -35.74 18.82 -24.50
N PRO A 416 -36.06 17.75 -25.24
CA PRO A 416 -36.00 16.38 -24.72
C PRO A 416 -34.56 16.01 -24.36
N LEU A 417 -34.36 15.27 -23.28
CA LEU A 417 -33.06 14.69 -22.94
C LEU A 417 -32.89 13.39 -23.74
N GLN A 418 -31.93 13.37 -24.67
CA GLN A 418 -31.66 12.18 -25.47
C GLN A 418 -30.75 11.22 -24.73
N PHE A 419 -31.22 9.98 -24.53
CA PHE A 419 -30.37 8.93 -23.99
C PHE A 419 -30.64 7.57 -24.67
N LYS A 420 -29.62 6.98 -25.30
CA LYS A 420 -29.66 5.64 -25.93
C LYS A 420 -30.94 5.35 -26.74
N SER A 421 -31.34 6.30 -27.59
CA SER A 421 -32.53 6.20 -28.47
C SER A 421 -33.89 6.28 -27.78
N LEU A 422 -33.93 6.63 -26.49
CA LEU A 422 -35.13 7.02 -25.76
C LEU A 422 -35.13 8.54 -25.57
N ASP A 423 -36.24 9.17 -25.97
CA ASP A 423 -36.49 10.58 -25.67
C ASP A 423 -37.16 10.66 -24.29
N PHE A 424 -36.45 11.25 -23.33
CA PHE A 424 -37.04 11.57 -22.03
C PHE A 424 -37.49 13.02 -22.02
N GLU A 425 -38.77 13.22 -21.69
CA GLU A 425 -39.31 14.54 -21.37
C GLU A 425 -39.20 14.75 -19.85
N PRO A 426 -38.15 15.44 -19.37
CA PRO A 426 -38.04 15.72 -17.95
C PRO A 426 -39.13 16.73 -17.55
N VAL A 427 -39.86 16.44 -16.48
CA VAL A 427 -40.77 17.42 -15.87
C VAL A 427 -39.91 18.35 -15.02
N LEU A 428 -39.61 19.53 -15.57
CA LEU A 428 -38.70 20.49 -14.94
C LEU A 428 -39.48 21.61 -14.27
N ALA A 429 -39.09 21.93 -13.04
CA ALA A 429 -39.57 23.11 -12.32
C ALA A 429 -38.38 24.01 -11.95
N PHE A 430 -38.47 25.29 -12.32
CA PHE A 430 -37.42 26.28 -12.09
C PHE A 430 -37.88 27.32 -11.06
N GLY A 431 -36.98 27.68 -10.17
CA GLY A 431 -37.18 28.77 -9.22
C GLY A 431 -36.03 29.75 -9.31
N ILE A 432 -36.35 31.02 -9.43
CA ILE A 432 -35.37 32.08 -9.71
C ILE A 432 -35.35 33.07 -8.56
N THR A 433 -34.17 33.50 -8.15
CA THR A 433 -34.00 34.63 -7.22
C THR A 433 -32.96 35.57 -7.79
N ARG A 434 -33.35 36.83 -8.01
CA ARG A 434 -32.47 37.85 -8.59
C ARG A 434 -31.82 38.68 -7.49
N TYR A 435 -30.50 38.86 -7.60
CA TYR A 435 -29.73 39.79 -6.80
C TYR A 435 -29.45 41.04 -7.64
N PRO A 436 -29.96 42.22 -7.26
CA PRO A 436 -29.86 43.43 -8.08
C PRO A 436 -28.47 44.09 -7.95
N SER A 437 -28.03 44.77 -9.01
CA SER A 437 -26.70 45.40 -9.10
C SER A 437 -26.51 46.61 -8.19
N ASN A 438 -27.61 47.24 -7.78
CA ASN A 438 -27.59 48.42 -6.92
C ASN A 438 -27.50 48.09 -5.42
N PHE A 439 -27.65 46.82 -5.03
CA PHE A 439 -27.58 46.40 -3.63
C PHE A 439 -26.12 46.14 -3.23
N THR A 440 -25.44 47.20 -2.79
CA THR A 440 -24.08 47.13 -2.22
C THR A 440 -24.13 46.94 -0.70
N GLN A 441 -23.04 46.45 -0.10
CA GLN A 441 -22.94 46.43 1.37
C GLN A 441 -23.10 47.83 1.99
N SER A 442 -22.66 48.88 1.28
CA SER A 442 -22.85 50.27 1.70
C SER A 442 -24.31 50.71 1.63
N LEU A 443 -25.08 50.29 0.62
CA LEU A 443 -26.52 50.54 0.54
C LEU A 443 -27.29 49.75 1.62
N ALA A 444 -26.93 48.49 1.84
CA ALA A 444 -27.50 47.67 2.90
C ALA A 444 -27.28 48.30 4.29
N ALA A 445 -26.07 48.81 4.56
CA ALA A 445 -25.77 49.55 5.79
C ALA A 445 -26.54 50.88 5.90
N GLN A 446 -26.71 51.62 4.80
CA GLN A 446 -27.50 52.85 4.76
C GLN A 446 -29.00 52.60 4.96
N MET A 447 -29.51 51.49 4.44
CA MET A 447 -30.92 51.07 4.59
C MET A 447 -31.18 50.33 5.90
N LEU A 448 -30.14 50.09 6.72
CA LEU A 448 -30.21 49.25 7.94
C LEU A 448 -30.76 47.84 7.66
N VAL A 449 -30.54 47.32 6.45
CA VAL A 449 -30.97 45.97 6.04
C VAL A 449 -29.75 45.06 6.04
N LYS A 450 -29.89 43.86 6.61
CA LYS A 450 -28.84 42.84 6.53
C LYS A 450 -28.72 42.35 5.08
N PRO A 451 -27.52 42.32 4.49
CA PRO A 451 -27.37 41.78 3.14
C PRO A 451 -27.72 40.28 3.12
N PRO A 452 -28.39 39.80 2.06
CA PRO A 452 -28.81 38.41 1.99
C PRO A 452 -27.60 37.49 1.93
N THR A 453 -27.74 36.30 2.51
CA THR A 453 -26.71 35.26 2.45
C THR A 453 -26.91 34.35 1.23
N ALA A 454 -25.88 33.60 0.83
CA ALA A 454 -26.01 32.61 -0.24
C ALA A 454 -27.12 31.58 0.05
N ASP A 455 -27.23 31.15 1.30
CA ASP A 455 -28.26 30.21 1.72
C ASP A 455 -29.67 30.81 1.68
N GLU A 456 -29.80 32.12 1.91
CA GLU A 456 -31.06 32.85 1.80
C GLU A 456 -31.53 32.96 0.35
N LEU A 457 -30.64 33.33 -0.57
CA LEU A 457 -30.96 33.37 -2.01
C LEU A 457 -31.33 31.97 -2.54
N LEU A 458 -30.62 30.93 -2.09
CA LEU A 458 -30.95 29.54 -2.41
C LEU A 458 -32.31 29.12 -1.87
N ARG A 459 -32.63 29.51 -0.63
CA ARG A 459 -33.92 29.22 0.01
C ARG A 459 -35.06 29.89 -0.75
N GLN A 460 -34.91 31.15 -1.13
CA GLN A 460 -35.88 31.90 -1.94
C GLN A 460 -36.14 31.20 -3.29
N ALA A 461 -35.08 30.78 -3.98
CA ALA A 461 -35.20 30.05 -5.24
C ALA A 461 -35.87 28.68 -5.05
N LEU A 462 -35.58 27.98 -3.95
CA LEU A 462 -36.25 26.72 -3.59
C LEU A 462 -37.74 26.90 -3.29
N THR A 463 -38.12 27.98 -2.60
CA THR A 463 -39.52 28.36 -2.40
C THR A 463 -40.21 28.53 -3.74
N ALA A 464 -39.58 29.26 -4.67
CA ALA A 464 -40.13 29.46 -6.01
C ALA A 464 -40.29 28.14 -6.79
N VAL A 465 -39.31 27.22 -6.74
CA VAL A 465 -39.45 25.87 -7.32
C VAL A 465 -40.66 25.13 -6.75
N SER A 466 -40.83 25.18 -5.42
CA SER A 466 -41.92 24.47 -4.73
C SER A 466 -43.29 24.97 -5.19
N ILE A 467 -43.46 26.29 -5.28
CA ILE A 467 -44.71 26.93 -5.72
C ILE A 467 -44.95 26.69 -7.21
N ALA A 468 -43.91 26.83 -8.05
CA ALA A 468 -44.01 26.52 -9.48
C ALA A 468 -44.51 25.09 -9.71
N ARG A 469 -43.94 24.12 -8.98
CA ARG A 469 -44.34 22.72 -9.05
C ARG A 469 -45.78 22.49 -8.63
N LYS A 470 -46.23 23.13 -7.54
CA LYS A 470 -47.63 23.02 -7.07
C LYS A 470 -48.62 23.61 -8.07
N ALA A 471 -48.26 24.74 -8.69
CA ALA A 471 -49.10 25.43 -9.67
C ALA A 471 -49.03 24.84 -11.10
N GLY A 472 -48.19 23.81 -11.32
CA GLY A 472 -47.95 23.26 -12.65
C GLY A 472 -47.20 24.23 -13.59
N HIS A 473 -46.57 25.26 -13.05
CA HIS A 473 -45.77 26.21 -13.82
C HIS A 473 -44.36 25.66 -14.05
N THR A 474 -43.84 25.87 -15.26
CA THR A 474 -42.46 25.51 -15.58
C THR A 474 -41.47 26.30 -14.73
N TRP A 475 -41.73 27.59 -14.49
CA TRP A 475 -40.83 28.44 -13.70
C TRP A 475 -41.62 29.43 -12.84
N LEU A 476 -40.98 29.89 -11.77
CA LEU A 476 -41.44 31.02 -10.97
C LEU A 476 -40.24 31.84 -10.48
N GLU A 477 -40.39 33.16 -10.48
CA GLU A 477 -39.43 34.06 -9.84
C GLU A 477 -39.89 34.38 -8.42
N TYR A 478 -38.96 34.30 -7.47
CA TYR A 478 -39.21 34.66 -6.09
C TYR A 478 -39.52 36.15 -5.96
N GLN A 479 -40.66 36.45 -5.35
CA GLN A 479 -41.06 37.78 -4.91
C GLN A 479 -41.38 37.72 -3.41
N PRO A 480 -41.17 38.80 -2.63
CA PRO A 480 -41.47 38.79 -1.19
C PRO A 480 -42.89 38.31 -0.84
N GLU A 481 -43.86 38.48 -1.75
CA GLU A 481 -45.26 38.09 -1.60
C GLU A 481 -45.48 36.57 -1.62
N ILE A 482 -44.55 35.80 -2.19
CA ILE A 482 -44.62 34.34 -2.24
C ILE A 482 -43.90 33.66 -1.07
N GLU A 483 -43.28 34.46 -0.20
CA GLU A 483 -42.60 33.96 1.00
C GLU A 483 -43.61 33.22 1.90
N PRO A 484 -43.29 32.00 2.38
CA PRO A 484 -44.17 31.30 3.29
C PRO A 484 -44.43 32.15 4.53
N ASN A 485 -45.71 32.27 4.91
CA ASN A 485 -46.09 33.07 6.06
C ASN A 485 -45.32 32.60 7.30
N ALA A 486 -44.65 33.53 7.99
CA ALA A 486 -43.89 33.24 9.20
C ALA A 486 -44.74 32.58 10.29
N ASP A 487 -46.03 32.94 10.36
CA ASP A 487 -46.99 32.29 11.25
C ASP A 487 -47.18 30.82 10.88
N ASP A 488 -47.32 30.48 9.60
CA ASP A 488 -47.56 29.11 9.17
C ASP A 488 -46.34 28.21 9.45
N LEU A 489 -45.13 28.73 9.21
CA LEU A 489 -43.90 28.04 9.59
C LEU A 489 -43.80 27.84 11.11
N ARG A 490 -44.22 28.84 11.89
CA ARG A 490 -44.29 28.75 13.34
C ARG A 490 -45.29 27.68 13.78
N LEU A 491 -46.49 27.64 13.19
CA LEU A 491 -47.52 26.63 13.47
C LEU A 491 -47.02 25.22 13.17
N LEU A 492 -46.35 25.00 12.03
CA LEU A 492 -45.75 23.71 11.68
C LEU A 492 -44.66 23.29 12.68
N LYS A 493 -43.79 24.22 13.08
CA LYS A 493 -42.73 23.96 14.05
C LYS A 493 -43.32 23.61 15.42
N GLU A 494 -44.28 24.39 15.90
CA GLU A 494 -44.91 24.16 17.21
C GLU A 494 -45.70 22.85 17.22
N PHE A 495 -46.37 22.47 16.12
CA PHE A 495 -46.99 21.14 15.98
C PHE A 495 -45.94 20.02 16.03
N HIS A 496 -44.77 20.19 15.41
CA HIS A 496 -43.70 19.20 15.46
C HIS A 496 -43.15 19.00 16.89
N GLU A 497 -43.09 20.07 17.69
CA GLU A 497 -42.58 20.06 19.06
C GLU A 497 -43.61 19.53 20.08
N HIS A 498 -44.89 19.87 19.91
CA HIS A 498 -45.94 19.63 20.93
C HIS A 498 -47.04 18.64 20.50
N GLY A 499 -47.09 18.27 19.22
CA GLY A 499 -48.08 17.36 18.66
C GLY A 499 -49.52 17.82 18.87
N MET A 500 -50.40 16.88 19.27
CA MET A 500 -51.84 17.10 19.45
C MET A 500 -52.24 17.71 20.81
N ARG A 501 -51.28 18.23 21.59
CA ARG A 501 -51.51 18.68 22.97
C ARG A 501 -52.58 19.77 23.10
N ASP A 502 -52.59 20.71 22.17
CA ASP A 502 -53.43 21.91 22.23
C ASP A 502 -54.71 21.80 21.37
N PHE A 503 -54.99 20.59 20.89
CA PHE A 503 -56.14 20.27 20.05
C PHE A 503 -57.27 19.67 20.88
N TYR A 504 -58.51 20.00 20.50
CA TYR A 504 -59.70 19.46 21.13
C TYR A 504 -60.81 19.27 20.10
N LEU A 505 -61.79 18.44 20.45
CA LEU A 505 -62.92 18.12 19.60
C LEU A 505 -64.18 18.83 20.08
N VAL A 506 -64.95 19.34 19.13
CA VAL A 506 -66.31 19.84 19.35
C VAL A 506 -67.28 19.06 18.47
N TYR A 507 -68.55 19.07 18.85
CA TYR A 507 -69.58 18.17 18.34
C TYR A 507 -70.74 19.01 17.81
N GLN A 508 -71.01 18.92 16.51
CA GLN A 508 -72.12 19.65 15.88
C GLN A 508 -73.26 18.69 15.53
N PRO A 509 -74.45 18.83 16.14
CA PRO A 509 -75.54 17.89 15.93
C PRO A 509 -76.17 18.00 14.54
N LYS A 510 -76.62 16.85 14.02
CA LYS A 510 -77.40 16.71 12.79
C LYS A 510 -78.83 16.33 13.15
N LEU A 511 -79.78 17.16 12.72
CA LEU A 511 -81.20 16.95 12.92
C LEU A 511 -81.75 16.11 11.76
N ASP A 512 -82.45 15.02 12.07
CA ASP A 512 -83.27 14.31 11.08
C ASP A 512 -84.58 15.07 10.90
N LEU A 513 -84.86 15.51 9.67
CA LEU A 513 -86.00 16.39 9.37
C LEU A 513 -87.34 15.65 9.44
N SER A 514 -87.34 14.32 9.35
CA SER A 514 -88.56 13.50 9.41
C SER A 514 -89.02 13.25 10.84
N SER A 515 -88.09 12.87 11.71
CA SER A 515 -88.32 12.55 13.13
C SER A 515 -88.18 13.77 14.05
N GLU A 516 -87.56 14.85 13.56
CA GLU A 516 -87.23 16.05 14.33
C GLU A 516 -86.37 15.74 15.57
N GLN A 517 -85.57 14.66 15.50
CA GLN A 517 -84.63 14.25 16.53
C GLN A 517 -83.19 14.38 16.03
N ILE A 518 -82.26 14.51 16.97
CA ILE A 518 -80.82 14.47 16.65
C ILE A 518 -80.45 12.99 16.44
N THR A 519 -80.15 12.62 15.20
CA THR A 519 -79.76 11.25 14.83
C THR A 519 -78.29 11.15 14.42
N GLY A 520 -77.58 12.26 14.42
CA GLY A 520 -76.16 12.26 14.11
C GLY A 520 -75.41 13.46 14.65
N VAL A 521 -74.10 13.42 14.51
CA VAL A 521 -73.19 14.48 14.96
C VAL A 521 -71.95 14.49 14.09
N GLU A 522 -71.46 15.67 13.74
CA GLU A 522 -70.16 15.84 13.13
C GLU A 522 -69.13 16.23 14.19
N VAL A 523 -67.98 15.55 14.18
CA VAL A 523 -66.86 15.83 15.05
C VAL A 523 -65.90 16.78 14.34
N LEU A 524 -65.71 17.94 14.94
CA LEU A 524 -64.92 19.02 14.37
C LEU A 524 -63.68 19.28 15.24
N LEU A 525 -62.52 19.31 14.60
CA LEU A 525 -61.26 19.63 15.26
C LEU A 525 -61.14 21.13 15.53
N ARG A 526 -60.61 21.49 16.70
CA ARG A 526 -60.28 22.86 17.10
C ARG A 526 -58.88 22.91 17.68
N TRP A 527 -58.19 24.04 17.45
CA TRP A 527 -56.85 24.27 17.97
C TRP A 527 -56.83 25.52 18.85
N ASN A 528 -56.59 25.32 20.16
CA ASN A 528 -56.42 26.42 21.11
C ASN A 528 -54.93 26.67 21.37
N HIS A 529 -54.30 27.46 20.51
CA HIS A 529 -52.87 27.68 20.56
C HIS A 529 -52.47 28.56 21.76
N PRO A 530 -51.41 28.21 22.51
CA PRO A 530 -51.08 28.84 23.79
C PRO A 530 -50.83 30.36 23.70
N THR A 531 -50.19 30.82 22.62
CA THR A 531 -49.92 32.26 22.41
C THR A 531 -50.82 32.95 21.38
N LEU A 532 -51.33 32.22 20.38
CA LEU A 532 -52.12 32.79 19.28
C LEU A 532 -53.63 32.70 19.51
N GLY A 533 -54.06 32.00 20.57
CA GLY A 533 -55.47 31.76 20.87
C GLY A 533 -56.10 30.75 19.91
N LEU A 534 -57.40 30.89 19.66
CA LEU A 534 -58.15 29.96 18.82
C LEU A 534 -57.74 30.12 17.33
N ILE A 535 -57.19 29.06 16.75
CA ILE A 535 -56.83 29.03 15.34
C ILE A 535 -57.95 28.38 14.53
N ALA A 536 -58.41 29.08 13.49
CA ALA A 536 -59.45 28.59 12.61
C ALA A 536 -59.00 27.33 11.83
N PRO A 537 -59.86 26.29 11.70
CA PRO A 537 -59.58 25.10 10.89
C PRO A 537 -59.17 25.42 9.45
N THR A 538 -59.76 26.45 8.85
CA THR A 538 -59.43 26.94 7.50
C THR A 538 -57.99 27.44 7.36
N LYS A 539 -57.29 27.74 8.48
CA LYS A 539 -55.87 28.12 8.47
C LYS A 539 -54.96 26.89 8.59
N PHE A 540 -55.20 26.01 9.57
CA PHE A 540 -54.24 24.96 9.89
C PHE A 540 -54.48 23.63 9.17
N ILE A 541 -55.72 23.32 8.74
CA ILE A 541 -55.99 22.07 8.00
C ILE A 541 -55.23 22.07 6.67
N PRO A 542 -55.34 23.10 5.79
CA PRO A 542 -54.58 23.13 4.54
C PRO A 542 -53.07 23.03 4.78
N LEU A 543 -52.57 23.71 5.81
CA LEU A 543 -51.16 23.68 6.20
C LEU A 543 -50.68 22.26 6.58
N PHE A 544 -51.49 21.51 7.32
CA PHE A 544 -51.20 20.12 7.66
C PHE A 544 -51.37 19.17 6.49
N GLU A 545 -52.32 19.42 5.60
CA GLU A 545 -52.44 18.67 4.37
C GLU A 545 -51.17 18.84 3.54
N GLU A 546 -50.78 20.08 3.23
CA GLU A 546 -49.61 20.41 2.42
C GLU A 546 -48.30 19.81 2.96
N SER A 547 -48.09 19.90 4.27
CA SER A 547 -46.92 19.35 4.97
C SER A 547 -46.97 17.83 5.17
N GLY A 548 -48.11 17.19 4.89
CA GLY A 548 -48.33 15.76 5.09
C GLY A 548 -48.57 15.36 6.55
N LEU A 549 -48.72 16.33 7.45
CA LEU A 549 -49.01 16.13 8.87
C LEU A 549 -50.47 15.75 9.14
N ILE A 550 -51.38 16.02 8.20
CA ILE A 550 -52.83 15.75 8.36
C ILE A 550 -53.10 14.30 8.75
N LYS A 551 -52.27 13.35 8.29
CA LYS A 551 -52.39 11.92 8.61
C LYS A 551 -52.32 11.63 10.10
N GLN A 552 -51.42 12.33 10.80
CA GLN A 552 -51.28 12.18 12.24
C GLN A 552 -52.51 12.74 12.96
N VAL A 553 -53.04 13.85 12.44
CA VAL A 553 -54.22 14.54 12.95
C VAL A 553 -55.47 13.69 12.76
N THR A 554 -55.76 13.22 11.55
CA THR A 554 -56.92 12.36 11.23
C THR A 554 -56.94 11.12 12.11
N ARG A 555 -55.80 10.43 12.26
CA ARG A 555 -55.69 9.26 13.14
C ARG A 555 -55.96 9.58 14.60
N TRP A 556 -55.52 10.74 15.08
CA TRP A 556 -55.81 11.18 16.44
C TRP A 556 -57.30 11.47 16.61
N VAL A 557 -57.92 12.19 15.67
CA VAL A 557 -59.36 12.50 15.69
C VAL A 557 -60.17 11.22 15.72
N ILE A 558 -59.89 10.26 14.84
CA ILE A 558 -60.59 8.96 14.80
C ILE A 558 -60.50 8.24 16.15
N ARG A 559 -59.31 8.16 16.77
CA ARG A 559 -59.17 7.51 18.08
C ARG A 559 -59.99 8.20 19.17
N GLN A 560 -59.95 9.53 19.23
CA GLN A 560 -60.71 10.28 20.23
C GLN A 560 -62.21 10.14 20.00
N THR A 561 -62.65 10.17 18.75
CA THR A 561 -64.05 9.94 18.37
C THR A 561 -64.53 8.56 18.79
N VAL A 562 -63.79 7.50 18.43
CA VAL A 562 -64.16 6.13 18.81
C VAL A 562 -64.19 5.96 20.33
N ALA A 563 -63.22 6.53 21.05
CA ALA A 563 -63.22 6.52 22.51
C ALA A 563 -64.44 7.23 23.10
N SER A 564 -64.88 8.35 22.52
CA SER A 564 -66.11 9.05 22.92
C SER A 564 -67.36 8.23 22.62
N MET A 565 -67.44 7.64 21.42
CA MET A 565 -68.54 6.75 21.01
C MET A 565 -68.72 5.59 21.98
N GLN A 566 -67.61 4.96 22.40
CA GLN A 566 -67.61 3.86 23.36
C GLN A 566 -68.01 4.34 24.76
N ARG A 567 -67.40 5.43 25.24
CA ARG A 567 -67.66 6.00 26.59
C ARG A 567 -69.12 6.37 26.80
N HIS A 568 -69.75 6.94 25.77
CA HIS A 568 -71.12 7.44 25.83
C HIS A 568 -72.16 6.53 25.13
N GLN A 569 -71.73 5.35 24.66
CA GLN A 569 -72.56 4.36 23.98
C GLN A 569 -73.39 4.97 22.83
N LEU A 570 -72.81 5.90 22.07
CA LEU A 570 -73.53 6.72 21.07
C LEU A 570 -74.27 5.86 20.03
N CYS A 571 -73.66 4.75 19.61
CA CYS A 571 -74.29 3.76 18.75
C CYS A 571 -75.61 3.21 19.28
N GLN A 572 -75.64 2.81 20.55
CA GLN A 572 -76.81 2.19 21.19
C GLN A 572 -77.98 3.19 21.32
N ARG A 573 -77.65 4.48 21.25
CA ARG A 573 -78.60 5.60 21.25
C ARG A 573 -79.09 5.97 19.84
N GLY A 574 -78.67 5.23 18.82
CA GLY A 574 -79.06 5.49 17.42
C GLY A 574 -78.34 6.67 16.77
N LEU A 575 -77.20 7.12 17.31
CA LEU A 575 -76.45 8.25 16.75
C LEU A 575 -75.38 7.79 15.76
N HIS A 576 -75.34 8.46 14.61
CA HIS A 576 -74.23 8.39 13.67
C HIS A 576 -73.21 9.50 13.92
N VAL A 577 -71.93 9.15 14.01
CA VAL A 577 -70.83 10.08 14.28
C VAL A 577 -69.99 10.24 13.02
N SER A 578 -69.89 11.48 12.53
CA SER A 578 -69.20 11.82 11.29
C SER A 578 -67.82 12.43 11.60
N VAL A 579 -66.80 12.02 10.86
CA VAL A 579 -65.41 12.53 10.98
C VAL A 579 -64.88 12.87 9.61
N ASN A 580 -64.32 14.07 9.47
CA ASN A 580 -63.64 14.50 8.25
C ASN A 580 -62.34 13.70 8.03
N VAL A 581 -62.17 13.20 6.80
CA VAL A 581 -60.98 12.45 6.36
C VAL A 581 -60.41 13.14 5.13
N SER A 582 -59.12 13.50 5.20
CA SER A 582 -58.42 14.09 4.06
C SER A 582 -58.20 13.05 2.98
N THR A 583 -58.16 13.48 1.74
CA THR A 583 -58.00 12.58 0.59
C THR A 583 -56.58 12.01 0.50
N ARG A 584 -55.61 12.68 1.16
CA ARG A 584 -54.26 12.16 1.41
C ARG A 584 -54.24 10.97 2.37
N ASP A 585 -55.25 10.80 3.21
CA ASP A 585 -55.40 9.63 4.08
C ASP A 585 -55.90 8.42 3.29
N LEU A 586 -56.81 8.62 2.33
CA LEU A 586 -57.34 7.55 1.48
C LEU A 586 -56.27 6.91 0.60
N THR A 587 -55.31 7.70 0.15
CA THR A 587 -54.17 7.22 -0.65
C THR A 587 -53.03 6.65 0.22
N GLU A 588 -53.12 6.75 1.55
CA GLU A 588 -52.08 6.27 2.45
C GLU A 588 -52.11 4.73 2.62
N ALA A 589 -50.94 4.12 2.49
CA ALA A 589 -50.76 2.72 2.85
C ALA A 589 -51.06 2.49 4.35
N GLY A 590 -51.97 1.56 4.64
CA GLY A 590 -52.28 1.14 6.01
C GLY A 590 -53.42 1.90 6.70
N PHE A 591 -54.05 2.89 6.05
CA PHE A 591 -55.19 3.62 6.62
C PHE A 591 -56.35 2.69 7.01
N VAL A 592 -56.77 1.81 6.11
CA VAL A 592 -57.84 0.82 6.38
C VAL A 592 -57.50 -0.09 7.56
N SER A 593 -56.26 -0.59 7.62
CA SER A 593 -55.79 -1.43 8.73
C SER A 593 -55.86 -0.70 10.07
N PHE A 594 -55.47 0.58 10.08
CA PHE A 594 -55.60 1.44 11.26
C PHE A 594 -57.06 1.62 11.68
N VAL A 595 -57.95 1.95 10.73
CA VAL A 595 -59.39 2.14 11.02
C VAL A 595 -60.00 0.85 11.57
N LYS A 596 -59.74 -0.30 10.95
CA LYS A 596 -60.20 -1.62 11.40
C LYS A 596 -59.80 -1.91 12.84
N GLN A 597 -58.58 -1.55 13.22
CA GLN A 597 -58.12 -1.69 14.60
C GLN A 597 -58.82 -0.69 15.54
N ALA A 598 -59.02 0.55 15.10
CA ALA A 598 -59.63 1.58 15.93
C ALA A 598 -61.09 1.24 16.28
N VAL A 599 -61.88 0.70 15.34
CA VAL A 599 -63.32 0.43 15.53
C VAL A 599 -63.64 -0.94 16.13
N GLN A 600 -62.63 -1.73 16.53
CA GLN A 600 -62.82 -3.12 16.97
C GLN A 600 -63.82 -3.29 18.13
N ASP A 601 -63.97 -2.27 18.98
CA ASP A 601 -64.75 -2.29 20.22
C ASP A 601 -66.09 -1.51 20.10
N ILE A 602 -66.45 -1.06 18.90
CA ILE A 602 -67.70 -0.34 18.61
C ILE A 602 -68.41 -0.92 17.39
N ASP A 603 -69.70 -0.61 17.22
CA ASP A 603 -70.38 -0.90 15.95
C ASP A 603 -69.95 0.13 14.89
N ALA A 604 -69.21 -0.35 13.89
CA ALA A 604 -68.68 0.46 12.81
C ALA A 604 -69.78 1.15 11.96
N HIS A 605 -71.02 0.65 11.96
CA HIS A 605 -72.15 1.26 11.23
C HIS A 605 -72.57 2.63 11.75
N CYS A 606 -72.15 2.98 12.96
CA CYS A 606 -72.39 4.30 13.53
C CYS A 606 -71.31 5.31 13.13
N LEU A 607 -70.14 4.87 12.66
CA LEU A 607 -69.09 5.76 12.22
C LEU A 607 -69.29 6.10 10.74
N GLN A 608 -69.18 7.38 10.42
CA GLN A 608 -69.25 7.90 9.06
C GLN A 608 -68.01 8.75 8.78
N PHE A 609 -67.40 8.57 7.60
CA PHE A 609 -66.33 9.44 7.14
C PHE A 609 -66.83 10.44 6.11
N GLU A 610 -66.41 11.69 6.24
CA GLU A 610 -66.74 12.77 5.33
C GLU A 610 -65.50 13.13 4.51
N ILE A 611 -65.69 13.21 3.20
CA ILE A 611 -64.60 13.39 2.23
C ILE A 611 -65.04 14.45 1.25
N THR A 612 -64.17 15.43 0.99
CA THR A 612 -64.48 16.51 0.05
C THR A 612 -64.59 15.99 -1.39
N GLU A 613 -65.46 16.64 -2.16
CA GLU A 613 -65.71 16.35 -3.58
C GLU A 613 -64.41 16.25 -4.42
N THR A 614 -63.54 17.26 -4.31
CA THR A 614 -62.33 17.39 -5.14
C THR A 614 -61.38 16.19 -4.98
N GLY A 615 -61.18 15.71 -3.76
CA GLY A 615 -60.16 14.69 -3.56
C GLY A 615 -60.62 13.25 -3.82
N LEU A 616 -61.89 13.03 -4.19
CA LEU A 616 -62.32 11.77 -4.82
C LEU A 616 -61.84 11.64 -6.27
N ILE A 617 -61.48 12.75 -6.92
CA ILE A 617 -61.14 12.80 -8.35
C ILE A 617 -59.62 12.60 -8.57
N ASP A 618 -58.77 13.11 -7.68
CA ASP A 618 -57.30 13.15 -7.87
C ASP A 618 -56.64 11.76 -7.99
N ASP A 619 -57.15 10.72 -7.31
CA ASP A 619 -56.66 9.33 -7.39
C ASP A 619 -57.83 8.34 -7.29
N SER A 620 -58.71 8.39 -8.29
CA SER A 620 -60.03 7.73 -8.27
C SER A 620 -60.00 6.21 -8.10
N GLU A 621 -58.98 5.50 -8.62
CA GLU A 621 -58.86 4.04 -8.46
C GLU A 621 -58.52 3.67 -7.02
N ARG A 622 -57.50 4.32 -6.44
CA ARG A 622 -57.09 4.03 -5.06
C ARG A 622 -58.14 4.43 -4.05
N ALA A 623 -58.78 5.58 -4.26
CA ALA A 623 -59.91 6.01 -3.44
C ALA A 623 -61.06 4.99 -3.50
N LEU A 624 -61.40 4.47 -4.68
CA LEU A 624 -62.46 3.47 -4.83
C LEU A 624 -62.16 2.19 -4.04
N GLU A 625 -60.92 1.68 -4.12
CA GLU A 625 -60.49 0.50 -3.36
C GLU A 625 -60.64 0.71 -1.84
N VAL A 626 -60.19 1.86 -1.34
CA VAL A 626 -60.22 2.17 0.10
C VAL A 626 -61.64 2.36 0.59
N LEU A 627 -62.48 3.09 -0.15
CA LEU A 627 -63.89 3.29 0.21
C LEU A 627 -64.68 1.98 0.17
N THR A 628 -64.38 1.08 -0.77
CA THR A 628 -64.98 -0.25 -0.81
C THR A 628 -64.62 -1.06 0.43
N GLN A 629 -63.35 -1.07 0.82
CA GLN A 629 -62.91 -1.76 2.04
C GLN A 629 -63.53 -1.15 3.31
N LEU A 630 -63.71 0.16 3.38
CA LEU A 630 -64.39 0.82 4.50
C LEU A 630 -65.88 0.47 4.55
N SER A 631 -66.53 0.41 3.39
CA SER A 631 -67.92 -0.02 3.27
C SER A 631 -68.12 -1.48 3.71
N GLU A 632 -67.19 -2.37 3.35
CA GLU A 632 -67.17 -3.77 3.81
C GLU A 632 -67.01 -3.91 5.33
N LEU A 633 -66.37 -2.93 5.98
CA LEU A 633 -66.29 -2.84 7.44
C LEU A 633 -67.58 -2.29 8.08
N GLY A 634 -68.56 -1.86 7.28
CA GLY A 634 -69.81 -1.23 7.73
C GLY A 634 -69.72 0.28 7.90
N ILE A 635 -68.56 0.90 7.64
CA ILE A 635 -68.35 2.34 7.79
C ILE A 635 -68.94 3.05 6.57
N LYS A 636 -69.83 4.02 6.80
CA LYS A 636 -70.42 4.81 5.73
C LYS A 636 -69.51 5.96 5.33
N CYS A 637 -69.54 6.34 4.06
CA CYS A 637 -68.86 7.52 3.57
C CYS A 637 -69.87 8.54 3.05
N ALA A 638 -69.63 9.82 3.36
CA ALA A 638 -70.39 10.94 2.87
C ALA A 638 -69.49 11.85 2.03
N VAL A 639 -70.07 12.43 0.98
CA VAL A 639 -69.40 13.42 0.14
C VAL A 639 -69.71 14.81 0.69
N ASP A 640 -68.67 15.56 1.02
CA ASP A 640 -68.76 16.91 1.57
C ASP A 640 -68.51 18.00 0.52
N ASP A 641 -68.99 19.22 0.82
CA ASP A 641 -68.88 20.43 -0.02
C ASP A 641 -69.46 20.29 -1.45
N PHE A 642 -70.47 19.44 -1.64
CA PHE A 642 -70.98 19.13 -2.98
C PHE A 642 -71.58 20.35 -3.69
N GLY A 643 -71.14 20.57 -4.93
CA GLY A 643 -71.64 21.62 -5.85
C GLY A 643 -70.70 22.80 -6.03
N THR A 644 -69.64 22.91 -5.24
CA THR A 644 -68.64 23.98 -5.32
C THR A 644 -67.55 23.72 -6.38
N GLY A 645 -67.46 22.50 -6.92
CA GLY A 645 -66.46 22.06 -7.89
C GLY A 645 -67.04 21.48 -9.20
N ASN A 646 -66.14 21.04 -10.10
CA ASN A 646 -66.49 20.36 -11.36
C ASN A 646 -66.61 18.84 -11.14
N SER A 647 -67.65 18.39 -10.44
CA SER A 647 -67.93 16.95 -10.32
C SER A 647 -68.37 16.34 -11.65
N SER A 648 -67.75 15.22 -12.02
CA SER A 648 -68.37 14.31 -12.96
C SER A 648 -69.29 13.37 -12.18
N ILE A 649 -70.60 13.51 -12.36
CA ILE A 649 -71.65 12.58 -11.87
C ILE A 649 -71.27 11.10 -12.12
N SER A 650 -70.49 10.85 -13.17
CA SER A 650 -69.94 9.53 -13.50
C SER A 650 -69.08 8.91 -12.39
N TYR A 651 -68.35 9.69 -11.60
CA TYR A 651 -67.53 9.18 -10.49
C TYR A 651 -68.36 8.91 -9.24
N LEU A 652 -69.27 9.81 -8.89
CA LEU A 652 -70.20 9.64 -7.76
C LEU A 652 -71.01 8.35 -7.88
N SER A 653 -71.44 8.00 -9.10
CA SER A 653 -72.18 6.75 -9.35
C SER A 653 -71.37 5.46 -9.10
N LYS A 654 -70.04 5.54 -9.01
CA LYS A 654 -69.15 4.37 -8.84
C LYS A 654 -68.70 4.17 -7.39
N PHE A 655 -68.64 5.22 -6.60
CA PHE A 655 -68.15 5.13 -5.22
C PHE A 655 -69.23 4.60 -4.27
N PRO A 656 -68.86 3.77 -3.26
CA PRO A 656 -69.80 3.27 -2.25
C PRO A 656 -70.08 4.35 -1.18
N VAL A 657 -70.59 5.50 -1.60
CA VAL A 657 -71.01 6.60 -0.73
C VAL A 657 -72.48 6.40 -0.34
N ALA A 658 -72.86 6.87 0.84
CA ALA A 658 -74.21 6.70 1.41
C ALA A 658 -74.95 8.01 1.62
N GLU A 659 -74.22 9.13 1.64
CA GLU A 659 -74.76 10.45 1.97
C GLU A 659 -74.04 11.54 1.18
N LEU A 660 -74.77 12.58 0.82
CA LEU A 660 -74.27 13.76 0.12
C LEU A 660 -74.60 14.99 0.96
N LYS A 661 -73.58 15.80 1.27
CA LYS A 661 -73.72 17.01 2.06
C LYS A 661 -73.74 18.22 1.12
N LEU A 662 -74.78 19.04 1.21
CA LEU A 662 -74.93 20.26 0.44
C LEU A 662 -74.22 21.41 1.15
N ASP A 663 -73.27 22.03 0.43
CA ASP A 663 -72.48 23.12 0.97
C ASP A 663 -73.32 24.31 1.43
N ARG A 664 -72.86 24.95 2.50
CA ARG A 664 -73.49 26.13 3.11
C ARG A 664 -73.73 27.26 2.11
N SER A 665 -72.88 27.45 1.10
CA SER A 665 -73.02 28.56 0.14
C SER A 665 -74.33 28.52 -0.65
N TYR A 666 -74.91 27.33 -0.84
CA TYR A 666 -76.21 27.16 -1.48
C TYR A 666 -77.38 27.21 -0.50
N VAL A 667 -77.17 26.77 0.75
CA VAL A 667 -78.22 26.64 1.76
C VAL A 667 -78.50 27.95 2.50
N PHE A 668 -77.47 28.76 2.78
CA PHE A 668 -77.54 29.94 3.66
C PHE A 668 -78.62 30.97 3.27
N ASP A 669 -78.92 31.13 1.98
CA ASP A 669 -79.92 32.09 1.49
C ASP A 669 -80.98 31.44 0.58
N ILE A 670 -81.29 30.16 0.83
CA ILE A 670 -82.21 29.36 -0.01
C ILE A 670 -83.62 29.97 -0.10
N ASN A 671 -84.05 30.70 0.93
CA ASN A 671 -85.39 31.31 1.00
C ASN A 671 -85.55 32.53 0.07
N ASN A 672 -84.47 33.28 -0.18
CA ASN A 672 -84.52 34.55 -0.94
C ASN A 672 -83.84 34.46 -2.30
N ASN A 673 -83.24 33.32 -2.64
CA ASN A 673 -82.47 33.15 -3.87
C ASN A 673 -82.98 31.96 -4.69
N ASP A 674 -83.80 32.25 -5.72
CA ASP A 674 -84.39 31.25 -6.62
C ASP A 674 -83.33 30.38 -7.33
N ARG A 675 -82.13 30.93 -7.60
CA ARG A 675 -81.03 30.14 -8.17
C ARG A 675 -80.54 29.10 -7.17
N ASN A 676 -80.31 29.49 -5.91
CA ASN A 676 -79.88 28.57 -4.85
C ASN A 676 -80.95 27.50 -4.59
N LEU A 677 -82.23 27.88 -4.54
CA LEU A 677 -83.34 26.93 -4.41
C LEU A 677 -83.34 25.87 -5.51
N LYS A 678 -83.18 26.29 -6.77
CA LYS A 678 -83.11 25.37 -7.91
C LYS A 678 -81.89 24.45 -7.86
N ILE A 679 -80.74 24.96 -7.43
CA ILE A 679 -79.51 24.16 -7.25
C ILE A 679 -79.74 23.12 -6.16
N VAL A 680 -80.19 23.53 -4.97
CA VAL A 680 -80.46 22.61 -3.85
C VAL A 680 -81.46 21.54 -4.24
N LYS A 681 -82.58 21.91 -4.88
CA LYS A 681 -83.58 20.94 -5.35
C LYS A 681 -82.98 19.93 -6.34
N SER A 682 -82.24 20.41 -7.34
CA SER A 682 -81.63 19.55 -8.36
C SER A 682 -80.59 18.60 -7.75
N SER A 683 -79.83 19.07 -6.76
CA SER A 683 -78.86 18.25 -6.03
C SER A 683 -79.54 17.18 -5.17
N ILE A 684 -80.67 17.49 -4.54
CA ILE A 684 -81.48 16.51 -3.81
C ILE A 684 -82.02 15.43 -4.76
N ASP A 685 -82.65 15.85 -5.87
CA ASP A 685 -83.19 14.92 -6.87
C ASP A 685 -82.09 14.00 -7.45
N LEU A 686 -80.89 14.54 -7.69
CA LEU A 686 -79.73 13.76 -8.14
C LEU A 686 -79.26 12.76 -7.09
N ALA A 687 -79.12 13.19 -5.83
CA ALA A 687 -78.71 12.31 -4.74
C ALA A 687 -79.69 11.14 -4.57
N HIS A 688 -80.99 11.41 -4.61
CA HIS A 688 -82.03 10.39 -4.55
C HIS A 688 -82.00 9.45 -5.75
N ALA A 689 -81.75 9.96 -6.96
CA ALA A 689 -81.58 9.11 -8.15
C ALA A 689 -80.37 8.15 -8.04
N LEU A 690 -79.36 8.52 -7.24
CA LEU A 690 -78.21 7.68 -6.92
C LEU A 690 -78.39 6.82 -5.65
N GLY A 691 -79.56 6.91 -4.99
CA GLY A 691 -79.84 6.18 -3.74
C GLY A 691 -79.14 6.73 -2.51
N LEU A 692 -78.69 7.99 -2.55
CA LEU A 692 -77.97 8.66 -1.47
C LEU A 692 -78.93 9.47 -0.59
N LYS A 693 -78.62 9.58 0.71
CA LYS A 693 -79.27 10.52 1.61
C LYS A 693 -78.65 11.91 1.48
N VAL A 694 -79.39 12.96 1.84
CA VAL A 694 -78.93 14.34 1.77
C VAL A 694 -78.88 14.98 3.16
N THR A 695 -77.78 15.69 3.42
CA THR A 695 -77.62 16.57 4.57
C THR A 695 -77.40 18.00 4.09
N ALA A 696 -78.24 18.94 4.51
CA ALA A 696 -78.05 20.36 4.21
C ALA A 696 -77.22 21.03 5.31
N GLU A 697 -76.11 21.67 4.92
CA GLU A 697 -75.20 22.34 5.86
C GLU A 697 -75.45 23.84 5.98
N GLY A 698 -75.06 24.42 7.11
CA GLY A 698 -75.11 25.87 7.31
C GLY A 698 -76.53 26.44 7.39
N VAL A 699 -77.49 25.65 7.89
CA VAL A 699 -78.87 26.10 8.10
C VAL A 699 -78.93 27.10 9.28
N GLU A 700 -79.36 28.33 9.02
CA GLU A 700 -79.36 29.40 10.02
C GLU A 700 -80.75 29.87 10.45
N ASP A 701 -81.81 29.49 9.74
CA ASP A 701 -83.18 29.88 10.07
C ASP A 701 -84.19 28.73 9.90
N PHE A 702 -85.36 28.89 10.53
CA PHE A 702 -86.44 27.90 10.53
C PHE A 702 -87.18 27.80 9.19
N ALA A 703 -87.20 28.87 8.41
CA ALA A 703 -87.84 28.85 7.09
C ALA A 703 -87.05 27.92 6.15
N ALA A 704 -85.71 27.94 6.24
CA ALA A 704 -84.82 27.05 5.50
C ALA A 704 -85.03 25.58 5.91
N ILE A 705 -85.19 25.26 7.21
CA ILE A 705 -85.54 23.89 7.64
C ILE A 705 -86.86 23.44 7.00
N THR A 706 -87.88 24.29 7.05
CA THR A 706 -89.21 23.97 6.52
C THR A 706 -89.14 23.72 5.01
N LEU A 707 -88.41 24.56 4.29
CA LEU A 707 -88.21 24.42 2.85
C LEU A 707 -87.43 23.15 2.51
N LEU A 708 -86.33 22.86 3.21
CA LEU A 708 -85.54 21.64 3.02
C LEU A 708 -86.38 20.37 3.27
N LYS A 709 -87.25 20.38 4.28
CA LYS A 709 -88.19 19.29 4.57
C LYS A 709 -89.20 19.09 3.43
N GLN A 710 -89.71 20.18 2.85
CA GLN A 710 -90.60 20.12 1.67
C GLN A 710 -89.91 19.60 0.41
N LEU A 711 -88.62 19.88 0.26
CA LEU A 711 -87.79 19.40 -0.85
C LEU A 711 -87.37 17.93 -0.68
N GLY A 712 -87.67 17.29 0.45
CA GLY A 712 -87.35 15.89 0.71
C GLY A 712 -85.93 15.65 1.26
N CYS A 713 -85.26 16.68 1.77
CA CYS A 713 -83.96 16.53 2.44
C CYS A 713 -84.11 15.71 3.74
N GLU A 714 -83.21 14.75 3.99
CA GLU A 714 -83.28 13.88 5.16
C GLU A 714 -82.76 14.54 6.43
N LYS A 715 -81.64 15.27 6.33
CA LYS A 715 -80.95 15.83 7.50
C LYS A 715 -80.59 17.30 7.31
N ALA A 716 -80.53 18.03 8.41
CA ALA A 716 -80.04 19.40 8.46
C ALA A 716 -78.97 19.57 9.54
N GLN A 717 -77.99 20.41 9.24
CA GLN A 717 -76.94 20.83 10.16
C GLN A 717 -76.74 22.34 10.06
N GLY A 718 -76.65 23.02 11.20
CA GLY A 718 -76.46 24.46 11.20
C GLY A 718 -76.72 25.12 12.55
N TYR A 719 -76.48 26.43 12.62
CA TYR A 719 -76.52 27.18 13.88
C TYR A 719 -77.94 27.35 14.44
N VAL A 720 -78.97 27.20 13.62
CA VAL A 720 -80.36 27.16 14.10
C VAL A 720 -80.64 25.94 14.97
N ILE A 721 -79.90 24.85 14.78
CA ILE A 721 -80.02 23.61 15.57
C ILE A 721 -79.12 23.73 16.81
N ALA A 722 -77.81 23.87 16.59
CA ALA A 722 -76.84 24.22 17.61
C ALA A 722 -75.52 24.64 16.96
N ARG A 723 -74.79 25.54 17.63
CA ARG A 723 -73.36 25.74 17.35
C ARG A 723 -72.56 24.51 17.79
N PRO A 724 -71.33 24.29 17.28
CA PRO A 724 -70.48 23.19 17.74
C PRO A 724 -70.28 23.25 19.26
N LEU A 725 -70.59 22.15 19.95
CA LEU A 725 -70.62 22.03 21.40
C LEU A 725 -69.40 21.28 21.94
N ALA A 726 -69.03 21.54 23.20
CA ALA A 726 -68.12 20.64 23.90
C ALA A 726 -68.80 19.26 24.11
N GLU A 727 -67.99 18.20 24.28
CA GLU A 727 -68.50 16.83 24.44
C GLU A 727 -69.59 16.73 25.52
N HIS A 728 -69.36 17.34 26.69
CA HIS A 728 -70.31 17.31 27.80
C HIS A 728 -71.67 17.95 27.44
N ASP A 729 -71.66 19.12 26.81
CA ASP A 729 -72.86 19.86 26.43
C ASP A 729 -73.63 19.12 25.32
N PHE A 730 -72.92 18.51 24.37
CA PHE A 730 -73.53 17.66 23.36
C PHE A 730 -74.25 16.46 23.98
N ILE A 731 -73.61 15.75 24.93
CA ILE A 731 -74.25 14.61 25.61
C ILE A 731 -75.49 15.07 26.39
N ALA A 732 -75.45 16.24 27.02
CA ALA A 732 -76.61 16.82 27.71
C ALA A 732 -77.77 17.14 26.74
N LEU A 733 -77.46 17.67 25.56
CA LEU A 733 -78.44 17.95 24.50
C LEU A 733 -79.14 16.66 24.04
N VAL A 734 -78.39 15.58 23.78
CA VAL A 734 -78.94 14.29 23.33
C VAL A 734 -79.75 13.59 24.44
N ASN A 735 -79.45 13.85 25.71
CA ASN A 735 -80.20 13.31 26.86
C ASN A 735 -81.55 14.01 27.10
N SER A 736 -81.74 15.21 26.55
CA SER A 736 -82.96 15.98 26.72
C SER A 736 -83.92 15.67 25.56
N PRO A 737 -85.24 15.52 25.79
CA PRO A 737 -86.18 15.47 24.67
C PRO A 737 -86.04 16.79 23.91
N PHE A 738 -85.59 16.71 22.66
CA PHE A 738 -85.44 17.88 21.81
C PHE A 738 -86.84 18.46 21.57
N GLN A 739 -87.23 19.47 22.35
CA GLN A 739 -88.50 20.16 22.23
C GLN A 739 -88.30 21.43 21.41
N TRP A 740 -88.88 21.44 20.23
CA TRP A 740 -89.01 22.62 19.38
C TRP A 740 -89.87 23.69 20.09
N SER A 741 -89.29 24.77 20.61
CA SER A 741 -90.04 25.99 20.93
C SER A 741 -89.79 27.04 19.86
N ALA A 742 -90.82 27.42 19.12
CA ALA A 742 -90.81 28.47 18.08
C ALA A 742 -90.60 29.90 18.63
N SER A 743 -89.92 30.03 19.76
CA SER A 743 -89.79 31.27 20.51
C SER A 743 -88.43 31.35 21.20
N SER A 744 -87.39 31.62 20.42
CA SER A 744 -86.16 32.26 20.89
C SER A 744 -85.43 32.88 19.70
#